data_AF-A0A1H8B1A3-F1
#
_entry.id   AF-A0A1H8B1A3-F1
#
_cell.length_a   1.000
_cell.length_b   1.000
_cell.length_c   1.000
_cell.angle_alpha   90.00
_cell.angle_beta   90.00
_cell.angle_gamma   90.00
#
_symmetry.space_group_name_H-M   'P 1'
#
loop_
_entity.id
_entity.type
_entity.pdbx_description
1 polymer ?
#
loop_
_entity_poly.entity_id
_entity_poly.type
_entity_poly.pdbx_seq_one_letter_code
_entity_poly.pdbx_strand_id
1 'polypeptide(L)'
;MPLYLLAAGILAVCFCLFPDSAYSRNNHSNDYLTELQQQAKQLKLNEQRVWHLLLKYKPQLFGGVVSEADGMDFFNAPDGKTSPESELTATLASFFLSTEDLADNSEHPQCNFPARFKWLNQQLQFDTNRLQIQVCDRLERWINELDPVGVTLVFASYYLNNPASMFGHTLVRIDSRERQDDKKLTNYGANYAAVPDTDNPFLYAWRGLTGSFEGKFAIFPYYTKVQEYNNLESRDLWEYELNFTEAQLNTMLLHLWELGGTHFDYYYFQENCSYHVLSLFEIARPELHLKDQFIFSVIPADTVKIVVAQENLVKKVVYRPSIVSQLNQKRHQMTNAQRRIFRALVKEKLTPDAAEFKQLPDQTQALLLDAYMDLLQYQSMREQRAGEVKIPYPVLLARSRLDTDDAEHNSLFYFSSPPHLGHGADRIRIAAGHNDREPFIEFAYRPAYHDLMARDEGYDKDSEIIFMDFKLRYFFESQRVRLDQARLLSITALNPYDPQFVKPSWRFDFSIDTLREQDCGYCNTVSGSYGRGIAYRPDFFSPILLFSFLDLKADVSSHLKQNYRFGGNAELGAFYNFNHRLRIRLAGSYRVYFLGDKKRFFTTHVVTRYALTQNLDMRMKYNRYDHNNESIFAVNYYF
;
A
#
# COMPACT_ATOMS: atom_id res chain seq x y z
N MET A 1 53.97 -48.43 59.46
CA MET A 1 55.05 -49.43 59.28
C MET A 1 54.51 -50.48 58.32
N PRO A 2 55.14 -50.76 57.16
CA PRO A 2 56.28 -50.11 56.49
C PRO A 2 55.86 -49.42 55.17
N LEU A 3 56.48 -48.32 54.71
CA LEU A 3 57.86 -48.07 54.26
C LEU A 3 58.24 -48.86 53.00
N TYR A 4 58.66 -48.15 51.93
CA TYR A 4 59.97 -48.22 51.22
C TYR A 4 59.85 -47.30 49.97
N LEU A 5 60.41 -46.09 49.91
CA LEU A 5 61.82 -45.64 49.87
C LEU A 5 62.45 -45.64 48.45
N LEU A 6 62.73 -44.39 48.02
CA LEU A 6 64.04 -43.83 47.62
C LEU A 6 64.54 -43.82 46.16
N ALA A 7 65.01 -42.60 45.87
CA ALA A 7 66.21 -42.18 45.12
C ALA A 7 66.07 -42.05 43.60
N ALA A 8 66.31 -40.91 42.92
CA ALA A 8 67.15 -39.71 43.06
C ALA A 8 68.21 -39.66 41.94
N GLY A 9 68.22 -38.53 41.21
CA GLY A 9 69.42 -37.92 40.60
C GLY A 9 69.69 -38.23 39.12
N ILE A 10 69.67 -37.21 38.25
CA ILE A 10 70.84 -36.35 37.96
C ILE A 10 70.44 -35.21 37.00
N LEU A 11 70.94 -34.01 37.32
CA LEU A 11 70.96 -32.76 36.57
C LEU A 11 71.62 -32.88 35.18
N ALA A 12 71.10 -32.13 34.20
CA ALA A 12 71.95 -31.34 33.31
C ALA A 12 71.21 -30.10 32.80
N VAL A 13 71.81 -28.95 33.11
CA VAL A 13 71.42 -27.58 32.78
C VAL A 13 71.75 -27.29 31.31
N CYS A 14 70.82 -26.69 30.57
CA CYS A 14 71.14 -25.88 29.40
C CYS A 14 70.25 -24.63 29.40
N PHE A 15 70.83 -23.52 29.83
CA PHE A 15 70.31 -22.16 29.73
C PHE A 15 70.53 -21.67 28.29
N CYS A 16 69.48 -21.23 27.60
CA CYS A 16 69.52 -20.24 26.50
C CYS A 16 68.12 -19.64 26.26
N LEU A 17 67.86 -18.52 26.94
CA LEU A 17 67.29 -17.25 26.45
C LEU A 17 66.28 -17.27 25.26
N PHE A 18 64.99 -17.04 25.59
CA PHE A 18 63.93 -16.18 25.00
C PHE A 18 63.65 -16.13 23.46
N PRO A 19 62.41 -15.82 22.99
CA PRO A 19 61.35 -15.08 23.70
C PRO A 19 59.92 -15.66 23.67
N ASP A 20 59.20 -15.34 24.74
CA ASP A 20 57.76 -15.12 24.77
C ASP A 20 57.36 -14.13 23.66
N SER A 21 56.57 -14.57 22.68
CA SER A 21 55.90 -13.68 21.73
C SER A 21 54.78 -14.42 20.99
N ALA A 22 53.70 -14.79 21.68
CA ALA A 22 52.44 -15.17 21.02
C ALA A 22 51.20 -15.18 21.95
N TYR A 23 51.02 -14.20 22.83
CA TYR A 23 49.75 -14.08 23.59
C TYR A 23 49.27 -12.64 23.87
N SER A 24 49.90 -11.62 23.29
CA SER A 24 49.58 -10.21 23.60
C SER A 24 48.45 -9.62 22.74
N ARG A 25 48.18 -10.11 21.52
CA ARG A 25 47.14 -9.50 20.66
C ARG A 25 45.71 -9.70 21.20
N ASN A 26 45.38 -10.88 21.76
CA ASN A 26 44.01 -11.16 22.22
C ASN A 26 43.60 -10.36 23.46
N ASN A 27 44.52 -10.08 24.39
CA ASN A 27 44.18 -9.31 25.59
C ASN A 27 43.84 -7.85 25.25
N HIS A 28 44.58 -7.21 24.34
CA HIS A 28 44.33 -5.81 23.96
C HIS A 28 43.00 -5.59 23.23
N SER A 29 42.59 -6.53 22.38
CA SER A 29 41.29 -6.45 21.68
C SER A 29 40.12 -6.69 22.64
N ASN A 30 40.25 -7.63 23.57
CA ASN A 30 39.20 -7.94 24.55
C ASN A 30 39.03 -6.80 25.58
N ASP A 31 40.13 -6.16 25.97
CA ASP A 31 40.13 -4.95 26.80
C ASP A 31 39.43 -3.79 26.07
N TYR A 32 39.67 -3.62 24.77
CA TYR A 32 39.02 -2.55 24.00
C TYR A 32 37.52 -2.79 23.79
N LEU A 33 37.12 -4.03 23.50
CA LEU A 33 35.71 -4.40 23.40
C LEU A 33 34.96 -4.07 24.70
N THR A 34 35.56 -4.43 25.84
CA THR A 34 34.97 -4.17 27.17
C THR A 34 34.83 -2.66 27.42
N GLU A 35 35.83 -1.87 27.06
CA GLU A 35 35.80 -0.40 27.13
C GLU A 35 34.63 0.18 26.30
N LEU A 36 34.49 -0.25 25.04
CA LEU A 36 33.41 0.19 24.16
C LEU A 36 32.02 -0.21 24.69
N GLN A 37 31.87 -1.43 25.20
CA GLN A 37 30.61 -1.90 25.80
C GLN A 37 30.25 -1.09 27.05
N GLN A 38 31.23 -0.78 27.90
CA GLN A 38 31.01 0.07 29.08
C GLN A 38 30.62 1.49 28.69
N GLN A 39 31.29 2.08 27.69
CA GLN A 39 30.95 3.41 27.17
C GLN A 39 29.55 3.42 26.56
N ALA A 40 29.19 2.40 25.78
CA ALA A 40 27.86 2.26 25.18
C ALA A 40 26.75 2.21 26.25
N LYS A 41 27.02 1.52 27.37
CA LYS A 41 26.11 1.48 28.53
C LYS A 41 26.00 2.83 29.23
N GLN A 42 27.12 3.54 29.42
CA GLN A 42 27.12 4.89 30.01
C GLN A 42 26.33 5.89 29.17
N LEU A 43 26.47 5.83 27.85
CA LEU A 43 25.72 6.65 26.88
C LEU A 43 24.29 6.17 26.65
N LYS A 44 23.90 5.04 27.26
CA LYS A 44 22.58 4.39 27.11
C LYS A 44 22.20 4.20 25.65
N LEU A 45 23.15 3.77 24.82
CA LEU A 45 22.94 3.61 23.37
C LEU A 45 21.79 2.63 23.06
N ASN A 46 21.57 1.65 23.94
CA ASN A 46 20.48 0.67 23.84
C ASN A 46 19.07 1.29 24.00
N GLU A 47 18.95 2.48 24.60
CA GLU A 47 17.70 3.22 24.78
C GLU A 47 17.48 4.27 23.66
N GLN A 48 18.50 4.54 22.83
CA GLN A 48 18.40 5.58 21.81
C GLN A 48 17.51 5.17 20.65
N ARG A 49 16.73 6.14 20.14
CA ARG A 49 15.79 5.92 19.02
C ARG A 49 16.46 5.34 17.79
N VAL A 50 17.67 5.79 17.43
CA VAL A 50 18.36 5.29 16.24
C VAL A 50 18.67 3.80 16.34
N TRP A 51 19.09 3.33 17.52
CA TRP A 51 19.27 1.90 17.79
C TRP A 51 17.97 1.12 17.61
N HIS A 52 16.86 1.68 18.10
CA HIS A 52 15.54 1.07 17.95
C HIS A 52 15.07 1.03 16.50
N LEU A 53 15.37 2.05 15.70
CA LEU A 53 15.06 2.08 14.27
C LEU A 53 15.90 1.07 13.47
N LEU A 54 17.20 0.96 13.76
CA LEU A 54 18.11 -0.01 13.13
C LEU A 54 17.67 -1.46 13.39
N LEU A 55 17.10 -1.73 14.55
CA LEU A 55 16.62 -3.06 14.93
C LEU A 55 15.11 -3.25 14.78
N LYS A 56 14.39 -2.26 14.25
CA LYS A 56 12.92 -2.30 14.10
C LYS A 56 12.18 -2.62 15.41
N TYR A 57 12.64 -2.07 16.53
CA TYR A 57 11.97 -2.25 17.82
C TYR A 57 10.67 -1.44 17.90
N LYS A 58 9.60 -2.11 18.34
CA LYS A 58 8.33 -1.50 18.74
C LYS A 58 8.03 -1.72 20.23
N PRO A 59 7.42 -0.76 20.92
CA PRO A 59 7.02 -0.93 22.31
C PRO A 59 5.93 -1.99 22.45
N GLN A 60 5.98 -2.79 23.51
CA GLN A 60 4.91 -3.74 23.86
C GLN A 60 3.90 -3.12 24.83
N LEU A 61 2.65 -3.60 24.78
CA LEU A 61 1.55 -3.14 25.64
C LEU A 61 1.85 -3.25 27.14
N PHE A 62 2.65 -4.25 27.56
CA PHE A 62 2.98 -4.53 28.96
C PHE A 62 4.41 -4.09 29.35
N GLY A 63 5.03 -3.21 28.56
CA GLY A 63 6.39 -2.72 28.76
C GLY A 63 7.44 -3.56 28.02
N GLY A 64 8.62 -2.97 27.82
CA GLY A 64 9.67 -3.54 26.97
C GLY A 64 9.46 -3.26 25.48
N VAL A 65 10.33 -3.86 24.65
CA VAL A 65 10.28 -3.73 23.19
C VAL A 65 10.43 -5.09 22.52
N VAL A 66 9.92 -5.21 21.31
CA VAL A 66 10.11 -6.38 20.44
C VAL A 66 10.44 -5.92 19.04
N SER A 67 11.41 -6.56 18.40
CA SER A 67 11.73 -6.27 17.02
C SER A 67 10.66 -6.85 16.09
N GLU A 68 10.33 -6.08 15.07
CA GLU A 68 9.45 -6.51 13.97
C GLU A 68 10.14 -7.57 13.10
N ALA A 69 11.48 -7.68 13.11
CA ALA A 69 12.18 -8.68 12.32
C ALA A 69 11.97 -10.09 12.88
N ASP A 70 11.63 -11.03 11.99
CA ASP A 70 11.36 -12.44 12.35
C ASP A 70 12.52 -13.37 12.01
N GLY A 71 13.36 -13.01 11.03
CA GLY A 71 14.59 -13.74 10.73
C GLY A 71 15.64 -13.60 11.84
N MET A 72 15.97 -14.71 12.50
CA MET A 72 16.95 -14.72 13.62
C MET A 72 18.36 -14.32 13.20
N ASP A 73 18.74 -14.55 11.94
CA ASP A 73 20.05 -14.14 11.38
C ASP A 73 20.24 -12.61 11.36
N PHE A 74 19.18 -11.83 11.59
CA PHE A 74 19.25 -10.38 11.73
C PHE A 74 19.84 -9.93 13.09
N PHE A 75 19.86 -10.80 14.09
CA PHE A 75 20.32 -10.48 15.44
C PHE A 75 21.66 -11.17 15.72
N ASN A 76 22.57 -10.44 16.37
CA ASN A 76 23.83 -10.99 16.84
C ASN A 76 23.68 -11.68 18.22
N ALA A 77 22.65 -11.33 18.99
CA ALA A 77 22.31 -11.96 20.26
C ALA A 77 21.11 -12.93 20.11
N PRO A 78 21.12 -14.10 20.78
CA PRO A 78 19.97 -15.02 20.77
C PRO A 78 18.66 -14.42 21.31
N ASP A 79 18.75 -13.48 22.26
CA ASP A 79 17.63 -12.71 22.83
C ASP A 79 17.49 -11.32 22.18
N GLY A 80 18.21 -11.07 21.08
CA GLY A 80 18.28 -9.79 20.41
C GLY A 80 16.97 -9.32 19.77
N LYS A 81 15.96 -10.19 19.65
CA LYS A 81 14.60 -9.77 19.25
C LYS A 81 13.88 -8.97 20.35
N THR A 82 14.28 -9.14 21.62
CA THR A 82 13.58 -8.55 22.78
C THR A 82 14.50 -7.79 23.74
N SER A 83 15.82 -7.90 23.58
CA SER A 83 16.80 -7.24 24.43
C SER A 83 17.71 -6.30 23.62
N PRO A 84 17.39 -4.98 23.60
CA PRO A 84 18.24 -3.98 22.94
C PRO A 84 19.66 -3.91 23.50
N GLU A 85 19.83 -4.18 24.80
CA GLU A 85 21.14 -4.18 25.47
C GLU A 85 21.98 -5.40 25.08
N SER A 86 21.38 -6.60 25.09
CA SER A 86 22.08 -7.83 24.67
C SER A 86 22.51 -7.72 23.20
N GLU A 87 21.62 -7.26 22.32
CA GLU A 87 21.92 -7.10 20.90
C GLU A 87 23.02 -6.08 20.64
N LEU A 88 23.05 -4.97 21.40
CA LEU A 88 24.09 -3.94 21.27
C LEU A 88 25.46 -4.49 21.67
N THR A 89 25.50 -5.21 22.78
CA THR A 89 26.71 -5.83 23.33
C THR A 89 27.27 -6.89 22.36
N ALA A 90 26.39 -7.73 21.82
CA ALA A 90 26.74 -8.76 20.84
C ALA A 90 27.15 -8.16 19.50
N THR A 91 26.49 -7.09 19.04
CA THR A 91 26.86 -6.36 17.81
C THR A 91 28.28 -5.80 17.93
N LEU A 92 28.62 -5.15 19.05
CA LEU A 92 29.99 -4.67 19.29
C LEU A 92 30.99 -5.82 19.29
N ALA A 93 30.68 -6.93 19.97
CA ALA A 93 31.56 -8.10 20.00
C ALA A 93 31.78 -8.71 18.60
N SER A 94 30.74 -8.74 17.77
CA SER A 94 30.81 -9.29 16.40
C SER A 94 31.81 -8.54 15.51
N PHE A 95 32.06 -7.25 15.77
CA PHE A 95 33.02 -6.46 14.98
C PHE A 95 34.49 -6.79 15.26
N PHE A 96 34.78 -7.53 16.33
CA PHE A 96 36.13 -7.98 16.72
C PHE A 96 36.46 -9.39 16.25
N LEU A 97 35.54 -10.09 15.59
CA LEU A 97 35.83 -11.41 15.01
C LEU A 97 36.97 -11.30 13.99
N SER A 98 37.87 -12.28 13.98
CA SER A 98 38.87 -12.36 12.93
C SER A 98 38.22 -12.90 11.65
N THR A 99 38.76 -12.54 10.49
CA THR A 99 38.28 -13.09 9.20
C THR A 99 38.50 -14.60 9.08
N GLU A 100 39.41 -15.16 9.88
CA GLU A 100 39.70 -16.60 9.95
C GLU A 100 38.64 -17.37 10.75
N ASP A 101 37.95 -16.70 11.68
CA ASP A 101 36.89 -17.27 12.52
C ASP A 101 35.50 -17.28 11.83
N LEU A 102 35.39 -16.68 10.64
CA LEU A 102 34.14 -16.62 9.89
C LEU A 102 33.86 -17.96 9.20
N ALA A 103 32.59 -18.36 9.18
CA ALA A 103 32.16 -19.52 8.40
C ALA A 103 32.40 -19.28 6.89
N ASP A 104 32.67 -20.36 6.15
CA ASP A 104 32.90 -20.30 4.70
C ASP A 104 31.80 -19.50 3.98
N ASN A 105 32.20 -18.56 3.12
CA ASN A 105 31.33 -17.63 2.38
C ASN A 105 30.53 -16.62 3.23
N SER A 106 30.82 -16.46 4.52
CA SER A 106 30.20 -15.41 5.35
C SER A 106 30.98 -14.10 5.25
N GLU A 107 30.29 -12.98 5.06
CA GLU A 107 30.94 -11.67 5.18
C GLU A 107 31.14 -11.29 6.65
N HIS A 108 32.14 -10.44 6.89
CA HIS A 108 32.39 -9.92 8.22
C HIS A 108 31.18 -9.12 8.73
N PRO A 109 30.84 -9.15 10.04
CA PRO A 109 29.69 -8.42 10.59
C PRO A 109 29.67 -6.92 10.32
N GLN A 110 30.85 -6.28 10.19
CA GLN A 110 30.97 -4.87 9.75
C GLN A 110 30.37 -4.63 8.34
N CYS A 111 30.41 -5.64 7.46
CA CYS A 111 29.86 -5.60 6.10
C CYS A 111 28.40 -6.05 6.03
N ASN A 112 27.97 -6.96 6.92
CA ASN A 112 26.55 -7.36 7.04
C ASN A 112 25.70 -6.28 7.72
N PHE A 113 26.28 -5.58 8.71
CA PHE A 113 25.62 -4.54 9.51
C PHE A 113 26.27 -3.15 9.37
N PRO A 114 26.39 -2.60 8.15
CA PRO A 114 27.16 -1.38 7.93
C PRO A 114 26.47 -0.12 8.46
N ALA A 115 25.14 -0.08 8.58
CA ALA A 115 24.44 1.05 9.20
C ALA A 115 24.61 1.03 10.72
N ARG A 116 24.54 -0.14 11.35
CA ARG A 116 24.86 -0.31 12.78
C ARG A 116 26.31 0.07 13.04
N PHE A 117 27.24 -0.41 12.21
CA PHE A 117 28.67 -0.07 12.31
C PHE A 117 28.91 1.44 12.20
N LYS A 118 28.35 2.08 11.16
CA LYS A 118 28.46 3.53 10.94
C LYS A 118 27.92 4.32 12.13
N TRP A 119 26.74 3.98 12.63
CA TRP A 119 26.13 4.68 13.76
C TRP A 119 26.91 4.48 15.06
N LEU A 120 27.33 3.25 15.37
CA LEU A 120 28.13 2.97 16.57
C LEU A 120 29.47 3.68 16.53
N ASN A 121 30.13 3.74 15.36
CA ASN A 121 31.36 4.50 15.20
C ASN A 121 31.13 6.01 15.43
N GLN A 122 30.00 6.57 15.00
CA GLN A 122 29.66 7.97 15.27
C GLN A 122 29.47 8.25 16.76
N GLN A 123 28.92 7.30 17.54
CA GLN A 123 28.69 7.46 18.97
C GLN A 123 29.93 7.18 19.82
N LEU A 124 30.73 6.18 19.45
CA LEU A 124 31.83 5.65 20.26
C LEU A 124 33.22 6.07 19.76
N GLN A 125 33.33 6.57 18.53
CA GLN A 125 34.58 7.03 17.90
C GLN A 125 35.66 5.93 17.92
N PHE A 126 35.46 4.88 17.12
CA PHE A 126 36.36 3.73 17.12
C PHE A 126 37.81 4.10 16.77
N ASP A 127 38.76 3.57 17.54
CA ASP A 127 40.19 3.69 17.29
C ASP A 127 40.60 2.61 16.28
N THR A 128 40.91 3.07 15.06
CA THR A 128 41.34 2.21 13.94
C THR A 128 42.62 1.41 14.20
N ASN A 129 43.41 1.77 15.22
CA ASN A 129 44.59 0.99 15.62
C ASN A 129 44.23 -0.20 16.52
N ARG A 130 43.05 -0.16 17.17
CA ARG A 130 42.56 -1.18 18.12
C ARG A 130 41.42 -2.02 17.56
N LEU A 131 40.68 -1.49 16.59
CA LEU A 131 39.66 -2.19 15.81
C LEU A 131 40.00 -2.11 14.32
N GLN A 132 40.25 -3.27 13.69
CA GLN A 132 40.51 -3.33 12.26
C GLN A 132 39.22 -3.07 11.46
N ILE A 133 39.25 -2.05 10.62
CA ILE A 133 38.17 -1.75 9.67
C ILE A 133 38.28 -2.70 8.49
N GLN A 134 37.20 -3.42 8.20
CA GLN A 134 37.18 -4.37 7.09
C GLN A 134 36.80 -3.69 5.78
N VAL A 135 37.35 -4.18 4.67
CA VAL A 135 36.98 -3.76 3.31
C VAL A 135 35.75 -4.56 2.87
N CYS A 136 34.70 -3.87 2.44
CA CYS A 136 33.42 -4.49 2.10
C CYS A 136 33.13 -4.36 0.60
N ASP A 137 33.88 -5.09 -0.25
CA ASP A 137 33.83 -4.97 -1.71
C ASP A 137 32.42 -5.16 -2.32
N ARG A 138 31.58 -6.01 -1.73
CA ARG A 138 30.20 -6.22 -2.20
C ARG A 138 29.31 -5.04 -1.87
N LEU A 139 29.41 -4.52 -0.65
CA LEU A 139 28.68 -3.34 -0.22
C LEU A 139 29.09 -2.11 -1.04
N GLU A 140 30.39 -1.89 -1.24
CA GLU A 140 30.90 -0.75 -2.01
C GLU A 140 30.42 -0.79 -3.46
N ARG A 141 30.51 -1.94 -4.13
CA ARG A 141 29.96 -2.10 -5.48
C ARG A 141 28.46 -1.86 -5.53
N TRP A 142 27.72 -2.34 -4.53
CA TRP A 142 26.27 -2.16 -4.47
C TRP A 142 25.87 -0.69 -4.27
N ILE A 143 26.55 0.04 -3.38
CA ILE A 143 26.33 1.49 -3.20
C ILE A 143 26.71 2.27 -4.46
N ASN A 144 27.84 1.93 -5.09
CA ASN A 144 28.32 2.61 -6.29
C ASN A 144 27.40 2.38 -7.50
N GLU A 145 26.80 1.21 -7.65
CA GLU A 145 25.81 0.93 -8.72
C GLU A 145 24.52 1.76 -8.54
N LEU A 146 24.13 2.01 -7.30
CA LEU A 146 22.96 2.84 -6.96
C LEU A 146 23.24 4.35 -7.05
N ASP A 147 24.46 4.80 -6.76
CA ASP A 147 24.95 6.20 -6.81
C ASP A 147 23.89 7.25 -6.44
N PRO A 148 23.34 7.21 -5.21
CA PRO A 148 22.11 7.92 -4.86
C PRO A 148 22.33 9.43 -4.71
N VAL A 149 21.52 10.22 -5.42
CA VAL A 149 21.41 11.69 -5.26
C VAL A 149 20.01 12.14 -4.86
N GLY A 150 19.03 11.24 -4.90
CA GLY A 150 17.66 11.51 -4.50
C GLY A 150 16.89 10.23 -4.16
N VAL A 151 15.73 10.43 -3.57
CA VAL A 151 14.77 9.36 -3.30
C VAL A 151 13.36 9.87 -3.54
N THR A 152 12.56 9.05 -4.19
CA THR A 152 11.19 9.39 -4.58
C THR A 152 10.23 8.33 -4.04
N LEU A 153 9.24 8.77 -3.26
CA LEU A 153 8.12 7.90 -2.84
C LEU A 153 7.12 7.80 -3.99
N VAL A 154 6.85 6.60 -4.47
CA VAL A 154 5.93 6.34 -5.58
C VAL A 154 4.69 5.64 -5.04
N PHE A 155 3.53 6.23 -5.29
CA PHE A 155 2.22 5.64 -4.98
C PHE A 155 1.54 5.17 -6.25
N ALA A 156 1.20 3.88 -6.31
CA ALA A 156 0.36 3.30 -7.34
C ALA A 156 -1.10 3.29 -6.89
N SER A 157 -1.98 3.93 -7.68
CA SER A 157 -3.42 4.08 -7.38
C SER A 157 -4.13 2.74 -7.17
N TYR A 158 -5.30 2.70 -6.55
CA TYR A 158 -6.01 1.44 -6.28
C TYR A 158 -6.37 0.65 -7.56
N TYR A 159 -6.47 -0.68 -7.46
CA TYR A 159 -6.97 -1.54 -8.54
C TYR A 159 -7.89 -2.64 -8.01
N LEU A 160 -9.18 -2.33 -7.87
CA LEU A 160 -10.15 -3.22 -7.22
C LEU A 160 -10.32 -4.58 -7.92
N ASN A 161 -10.01 -4.68 -9.21
CA ASN A 161 -10.19 -5.94 -9.95
C ASN A 161 -9.06 -6.96 -9.70
N ASN A 162 -8.02 -6.59 -8.94
CA ASN A 162 -6.95 -7.48 -8.49
C ASN A 162 -6.83 -7.41 -6.95
N PRO A 163 -7.13 -8.49 -6.21
CA PRO A 163 -7.03 -8.49 -4.74
C PRO A 163 -5.65 -8.08 -4.22
N ALA A 164 -4.57 -8.44 -4.92
CA ALA A 164 -3.21 -8.11 -4.51
C ALA A 164 -2.94 -6.60 -4.55
N SER A 165 -3.61 -5.85 -5.43
CA SER A 165 -3.39 -4.41 -5.67
C SER A 165 -4.59 -3.52 -5.35
N MET A 166 -5.64 -4.11 -4.78
CA MET A 166 -6.90 -3.44 -4.45
C MET A 166 -6.71 -2.25 -3.49
N PHE A 167 -5.70 -2.31 -2.62
CA PHE A 167 -5.45 -1.36 -1.55
C PHE A 167 -4.50 -0.21 -1.91
N GLY A 168 -3.98 -0.19 -3.14
CA GLY A 168 -2.88 0.69 -3.52
C GLY A 168 -1.57 0.22 -2.93
N HIS A 169 -0.44 0.68 -3.48
CA HIS A 169 0.90 0.30 -3.00
C HIS A 169 1.82 1.50 -2.99
N THR A 170 2.74 1.56 -2.03
CA THR A 170 3.88 2.46 -2.09
C THR A 170 5.17 1.69 -2.29
N LEU A 171 6.08 2.31 -3.03
CA LEU A 171 7.44 1.85 -3.24
C LEU A 171 8.36 3.07 -3.32
N VAL A 172 9.67 2.82 -3.30
CA VAL A 172 10.68 3.86 -3.38
C VAL A 172 11.44 3.73 -4.70
N ARG A 173 11.70 4.85 -5.37
CA ARG A 173 12.69 4.95 -6.44
C ARG A 173 13.93 5.64 -5.89
N ILE A 174 15.10 5.05 -6.12
CA ILE A 174 16.40 5.60 -5.75
C ILE A 174 16.92 6.35 -6.98
N ASP A 175 17.02 7.67 -6.91
CA ASP A 175 17.45 8.50 -8.02
C ASP A 175 18.97 8.56 -8.06
N SER A 176 19.58 8.05 -9.14
CA SER A 176 21.04 7.99 -9.31
C SER A 176 21.59 9.19 -10.10
N ARG A 177 22.85 9.58 -9.86
CA ARG A 177 23.47 10.73 -10.54
C ARG A 177 23.56 10.52 -12.06
N GLU A 178 23.82 9.30 -12.50
CA GLU A 178 23.98 8.95 -13.92
C GLU A 178 22.65 8.81 -14.70
N ARG A 179 21.51 8.63 -14.00
CA ARG A 179 20.20 8.30 -14.59
C ARG A 179 19.14 9.34 -14.25
N GLN A 180 19.48 10.61 -14.46
CA GLN A 180 18.59 11.75 -14.33
C GLN A 180 17.72 11.97 -15.60
N ASP A 181 16.70 12.83 -15.47
CA ASP A 181 15.81 13.26 -16.57
C ASP A 181 15.17 12.11 -17.35
N ASP A 182 15.46 11.98 -18.64
CA ASP A 182 14.85 10.97 -19.54
C ASP A 182 15.24 9.53 -19.17
N LYS A 183 16.29 9.35 -18.35
CA LYS A 183 16.76 8.03 -17.91
C LYS A 183 16.12 7.57 -16.59
N LYS A 184 15.18 8.33 -16.02
CA LYS A 184 14.57 8.02 -14.71
C LYS A 184 14.00 6.60 -14.59
N LEU A 185 13.53 6.00 -15.69
CA LEU A 185 13.00 4.63 -15.72
C LEU A 185 14.07 3.55 -15.45
N THR A 186 15.33 3.85 -15.72
CA THR A 186 16.46 2.92 -15.54
C THR A 186 17.06 2.95 -14.13
N ASN A 187 16.57 3.85 -13.27
CA ASN A 187 16.92 3.82 -11.85
C ASN A 187 16.44 2.54 -11.17
N TYR A 188 16.96 2.26 -9.98
CA TYR A 188 16.49 1.17 -9.15
C TYR A 188 15.32 1.61 -8.27
N GLY A 189 14.40 0.68 -8.04
CA GLY A 189 13.35 0.79 -7.04
C GLY A 189 13.58 -0.19 -5.90
N ALA A 190 13.04 0.13 -4.74
CA ALA A 190 12.97 -0.73 -3.59
C ALA A 190 11.52 -0.81 -3.08
N ASN A 191 11.08 -1.99 -2.70
CA ASN A 191 9.80 -2.18 -2.02
C ASN A 191 9.92 -3.25 -0.94
N TYR A 192 8.87 -3.34 -0.13
CA TYR A 192 8.65 -4.44 0.79
C TYR A 192 7.40 -5.20 0.32
N ALA A 193 7.52 -6.50 0.07
CA ALA A 193 6.45 -7.30 -0.51
C ALA A 193 6.35 -8.67 0.16
N ALA A 194 5.12 -9.18 0.24
CA ALA A 194 4.87 -10.57 0.60
C ALA A 194 5.45 -11.49 -0.47
N VAL A 195 5.98 -12.64 -0.04
CA VAL A 195 6.39 -13.76 -0.87
C VAL A 195 5.28 -14.82 -0.76
N PRO A 196 4.36 -14.90 -1.74
CA PRO A 196 3.25 -15.85 -1.67
C PRO A 196 3.76 -17.28 -1.81
N ASP A 197 3.28 -18.17 -0.94
CA ASP A 197 3.55 -19.62 -0.97
C ASP A 197 2.34 -20.43 -1.45
N THR A 198 1.29 -19.77 -1.96
CA THR A 198 0.02 -20.38 -2.36
C THR A 198 -0.64 -19.69 -3.55
N ASP A 199 -1.15 -20.49 -4.48
CA ASP A 199 -2.00 -20.03 -5.59
C ASP A 199 -3.51 -20.07 -5.26
N ASN A 200 -3.90 -20.66 -4.12
CA ASN A 200 -5.31 -20.74 -3.70
C ASN A 200 -5.84 -19.36 -3.26
N PRO A 201 -6.85 -18.77 -3.94
CA PRO A 201 -7.30 -17.41 -3.64
C PRO A 201 -7.89 -17.21 -2.23
N PHE A 202 -8.53 -18.24 -1.67
CA PHE A 202 -9.07 -18.18 -0.32
C PHE A 202 -7.95 -18.22 0.73
N LEU A 203 -7.00 -19.15 0.57
CA LEU A 203 -5.84 -19.24 1.46
C LEU A 203 -4.96 -17.98 1.35
N TYR A 204 -4.83 -17.43 0.14
CA TYR A 204 -4.12 -16.18 -0.11
C TYR A 204 -4.75 -15.02 0.66
N ALA A 205 -6.07 -14.83 0.55
CA ALA A 205 -6.78 -13.80 1.29
C ALA A 205 -6.68 -14.03 2.81
N TRP A 206 -6.85 -15.27 3.29
CA TRP A 206 -6.76 -15.59 4.71
C TRP A 206 -5.36 -15.29 5.28
N ARG A 207 -4.29 -15.78 4.63
CA ARG A 207 -2.91 -15.57 5.08
C ARG A 207 -2.53 -14.09 5.10
N GLY A 208 -2.97 -13.32 4.11
CA GLY A 208 -2.76 -11.87 4.08
C GLY A 208 -3.46 -11.13 5.22
N LEU A 209 -4.62 -11.61 5.64
CA LEU A 209 -5.35 -11.09 6.79
C LEU A 209 -4.72 -11.49 8.13
N THR A 210 -4.14 -12.69 8.23
CA THR A 210 -3.57 -13.24 9.47
C THR A 210 -2.07 -12.99 9.65
N GLY A 211 -1.39 -12.38 8.68
CA GLY A 211 0.05 -12.09 8.77
C GLY A 211 0.98 -13.23 8.36
N SER A 212 0.45 -14.32 7.81
CA SER A 212 1.18 -15.59 7.66
C SER A 212 1.99 -15.69 6.36
N PHE A 213 2.35 -14.56 5.77
CA PHE A 213 3.26 -14.49 4.62
C PHE A 213 4.59 -13.93 5.07
N GLU A 214 5.69 -14.52 4.59
CA GLU A 214 6.99 -13.87 4.70
C GLU A 214 7.00 -12.62 3.82
N GLY A 215 7.34 -11.48 4.40
CA GLY A 215 7.64 -10.26 3.67
C GLY A 215 9.13 -9.96 3.66
N LYS A 216 9.62 -9.49 2.50
CA LYS A 216 11.04 -9.19 2.26
C LYS A 216 11.20 -7.87 1.53
N PHE A 217 12.32 -7.20 1.77
CA PHE A 217 12.75 -6.08 0.95
C PHE A 217 13.34 -6.58 -0.36
N ALA A 218 12.96 -5.96 -1.47
CA ALA A 218 13.48 -6.29 -2.79
C ALA A 218 13.91 -5.04 -3.52
N ILE A 219 14.98 -5.17 -4.30
CA ILE A 219 15.49 -4.14 -5.21
C ILE A 219 15.35 -4.64 -6.63
N PHE A 220 14.86 -3.77 -7.50
CA PHE A 220 14.54 -4.10 -8.89
C PHE A 220 14.76 -2.89 -9.78
N PRO A 221 14.97 -3.05 -11.09
CA PRO A 221 14.95 -1.93 -12.02
C PRO A 221 13.55 -1.27 -12.03
N TYR A 222 13.48 0.04 -11.84
CA TYR A 222 12.22 0.77 -11.64
C TYR A 222 11.21 0.58 -12.79
N TYR A 223 11.69 0.51 -14.03
CA TYR A 223 10.84 0.26 -15.20
C TYR A 223 10.02 -1.03 -15.10
N THR A 224 10.46 -2.04 -14.34
CA THR A 224 9.70 -3.29 -14.17
C THR A 224 8.39 -3.06 -13.44
N LYS A 225 8.39 -2.24 -12.37
CA LYS A 225 7.18 -1.86 -11.63
C LYS A 225 6.35 -0.81 -12.35
N VAL A 226 6.97 0.05 -13.15
CA VAL A 226 6.22 0.92 -14.06
C VAL A 226 5.49 0.07 -15.11
N GLN A 227 6.15 -0.94 -15.68
CA GLN A 227 5.52 -1.86 -16.62
C GLN A 227 4.37 -2.65 -15.96
N GLU A 228 4.55 -3.11 -14.74
CA GLU A 228 3.50 -3.83 -13.99
C GLU A 228 2.31 -2.91 -13.66
N TYR A 229 2.53 -1.83 -12.91
CA TYR A 229 1.44 -1.02 -12.39
C TYR A 229 0.87 -0.03 -13.42
N ASN A 230 1.74 0.71 -14.12
CA ASN A 230 1.30 1.79 -15.01
C ASN A 230 0.82 1.29 -16.36
N ASN A 231 1.48 0.27 -16.89
CA ASN A 231 1.22 -0.25 -18.23
C ASN A 231 0.25 -1.43 -18.20
N LEU A 232 0.62 -2.55 -17.54
CA LEU A 232 -0.21 -3.76 -17.50
C LEU A 232 -1.52 -3.55 -16.71
N GLU A 233 -1.44 -3.01 -15.49
CA GLU A 233 -2.63 -2.77 -14.65
C GLU A 233 -3.35 -1.46 -15.00
N SER A 234 -2.72 -0.60 -15.82
CA SER A 234 -3.25 0.70 -16.23
C SER A 234 -3.59 1.63 -15.04
N ARG A 235 -2.68 1.69 -14.06
CA ARG A 235 -2.81 2.51 -12.85
C ARG A 235 -1.95 3.76 -12.94
N ASP A 236 -2.51 4.90 -12.59
CA ASP A 236 -1.70 6.11 -12.52
C ASP A 236 -0.74 6.07 -11.33
N LEU A 237 0.43 6.69 -11.50
CA LEU A 237 1.43 6.80 -10.45
C LEU A 237 1.56 8.26 -10.00
N TRP A 238 1.64 8.44 -8.69
CA TRP A 238 1.98 9.71 -8.06
C TRP A 238 3.35 9.60 -7.41
N GLU A 239 4.31 10.37 -7.92
CA GLU A 239 5.71 10.35 -7.49
C GLU A 239 5.99 11.60 -6.63
N TYR A 240 6.53 11.40 -5.44
CA TYR A 240 6.86 12.44 -4.46
C TYR A 240 8.36 12.48 -4.26
N GLU A 241 9.03 13.43 -4.91
CA GLU A 241 10.48 13.61 -4.79
C GLU A 241 10.80 14.16 -3.39
N LEU A 242 11.61 13.45 -2.61
CA LEU A 242 11.86 13.76 -1.20
C LEU A 242 13.14 14.57 -0.99
N ASN A 243 13.16 15.34 0.11
CA ASN A 243 14.26 16.21 0.48
C ASN A 243 15.20 15.56 1.50
N PHE A 244 15.95 14.55 1.05
CA PHE A 244 17.05 13.97 1.83
C PHE A 244 18.41 14.46 1.33
N THR A 245 19.38 14.56 2.23
CA THR A 245 20.79 14.80 1.87
C THR A 245 21.48 13.49 1.48
N GLU A 246 22.59 13.56 0.76
CA GLU A 246 23.37 12.36 0.38
C GLU A 246 23.80 11.53 1.61
N ALA A 247 24.14 12.19 2.73
CA ALA A 247 24.47 11.51 3.97
C ALA A 247 23.28 10.72 4.55
N GLN A 248 22.08 11.29 4.48
CA GLN A 248 20.84 10.63 4.92
C GLN A 248 20.47 9.46 3.98
N LEU A 249 20.60 9.66 2.66
CA LEU A 249 20.39 8.60 1.66
C LEU A 249 21.37 7.45 1.84
N ASN A 250 22.64 7.74 2.10
CA ASN A 250 23.64 6.72 2.38
C ASN A 250 23.26 5.90 3.63
N THR A 251 22.85 6.53 4.73
CA THR A 251 22.36 5.80 5.92
C THR A 251 21.15 4.93 5.60
N MET A 252 20.19 5.44 4.81
CA MET A 252 19.03 4.67 4.36
C MET A 252 19.44 3.41 3.57
N LEU A 253 20.37 3.54 2.62
CA LEU A 253 20.83 2.42 1.80
C LEU A 253 21.65 1.42 2.60
N LEU A 254 22.53 1.88 3.48
CA LEU A 254 23.27 0.98 4.36
C LEU A 254 22.32 0.15 5.21
N HIS A 255 21.22 0.73 5.70
CA HIS A 255 20.22 -0.04 6.45
C HIS A 255 19.38 -0.94 5.54
N LEU A 256 19.04 -0.50 4.32
CA LEU A 256 18.37 -1.35 3.33
C LEU A 256 19.20 -2.61 3.00
N TRP A 257 20.53 -2.50 2.96
CA TRP A 257 21.44 -3.65 2.83
C TRP A 257 21.30 -4.63 4.00
N GLU A 258 21.28 -4.14 5.25
CA GLU A 258 21.08 -4.99 6.45
C GLU A 258 19.75 -5.76 6.40
N LEU A 259 18.72 -5.14 5.84
CA LEU A 259 17.38 -5.72 5.74
C LEU A 259 17.27 -6.79 4.66
N GLY A 260 18.22 -6.86 3.71
CA GLY A 260 18.19 -7.83 2.61
C GLY A 260 18.35 -9.29 3.07
N GLY A 261 18.95 -9.51 4.24
CA GLY A 261 19.18 -10.84 4.81
C GLY A 261 18.08 -11.37 5.73
N THR A 262 17.00 -10.63 5.94
CA THR A 262 15.94 -11.00 6.91
C THR A 262 14.54 -11.00 6.30
N HIS A 263 13.56 -11.46 7.07
CA HIS A 263 12.14 -11.46 6.74
C HIS A 263 11.31 -10.98 7.93
N PHE A 264 10.07 -10.59 7.64
CA PHE A 264 9.09 -10.17 8.63
C PHE A 264 7.72 -10.79 8.27
N ASP A 265 6.83 -10.94 9.24
CA ASP A 265 5.45 -11.34 9.02
C ASP A 265 4.69 -10.23 8.28
N TYR A 266 4.06 -10.55 7.14
CA TYR A 266 3.38 -9.58 6.28
C TYR A 266 1.87 -9.54 6.55
N TYR A 267 1.39 -8.42 7.09
CA TYR A 267 -0.03 -8.17 7.35
C TYR A 267 -0.62 -7.16 6.37
N TYR A 268 -1.75 -7.45 5.71
CA TYR A 268 -2.37 -6.54 4.73
C TYR A 268 -2.72 -5.16 5.29
N PHE A 269 -3.26 -5.14 6.51
CA PHE A 269 -3.74 -3.91 7.13
C PHE A 269 -2.77 -3.34 8.17
N GLN A 270 -1.64 -3.98 8.45
CA GLN A 270 -0.66 -3.50 9.44
C GLN A 270 0.72 -3.39 8.80
N GLU A 271 1.73 -4.12 9.29
CA GLU A 271 3.14 -4.14 8.86
C GLU A 271 3.30 -4.52 7.37
N ASN A 272 2.79 -3.67 6.48
CA ASN A 272 2.68 -3.84 5.05
C ASN A 272 3.76 -3.05 4.30
N CYS A 273 3.68 -3.07 2.97
CA CYS A 273 4.63 -2.37 2.09
C CYS A 273 4.87 -0.92 2.51
N SER A 274 3.79 -0.21 2.85
CA SER A 274 3.84 1.22 3.11
C SER A 274 4.41 1.54 4.48
N TYR A 275 4.12 0.71 5.48
CA TYR A 275 4.72 0.83 6.82
C TYR A 275 6.25 0.71 6.78
N HIS A 276 6.75 -0.34 6.11
CA HIS A 276 8.18 -0.60 6.03
C HIS A 276 8.93 0.44 5.19
N VAL A 277 8.30 1.02 4.17
CA VAL A 277 8.86 2.18 3.44
C VAL A 277 9.03 3.39 4.36
N LEU A 278 8.05 3.73 5.20
CA LEU A 278 8.20 4.82 6.17
C LEU A 278 9.36 4.57 7.15
N SER A 279 9.56 3.31 7.56
CA SER A 279 10.68 2.94 8.43
C SER A 279 12.06 3.23 7.80
N LEU A 280 12.17 3.16 6.46
CA LEU A 280 13.41 3.53 5.76
C LEU A 280 13.66 5.04 5.80
N PHE A 281 12.60 5.85 5.74
CA PHE A 281 12.72 7.30 5.84
C PHE A 281 13.08 7.74 7.26
N GLU A 282 12.52 7.09 8.29
CA GLU A 282 12.88 7.36 9.68
C GLU A 282 14.33 7.01 9.98
N ILE A 283 14.92 5.92 9.46
CA ILE A 283 16.34 5.68 9.70
C ILE A 283 17.24 6.74 9.03
N ALA A 284 16.81 7.27 7.89
CA ALA A 284 17.51 8.35 7.20
C ALA A 284 17.42 9.68 7.96
N ARG A 285 16.28 9.93 8.62
CA ARG A 285 16.02 11.11 9.46
C ARG A 285 15.15 10.70 10.67
N PRO A 286 15.77 10.35 11.80
CA PRO A 286 15.09 9.78 12.99
C PRO A 286 13.93 10.61 13.52
N GLU A 287 13.97 11.92 13.30
CA GLU A 287 13.06 12.88 13.93
C GLU A 287 11.72 13.01 13.19
N LEU A 288 11.50 12.24 12.13
CA LEU A 288 10.28 12.32 11.33
C LEU A 288 9.06 11.65 11.98
N HIS A 289 9.26 10.63 12.84
CA HIS A 289 8.18 9.93 13.56
C HIS A 289 6.94 9.59 12.67
N LEU A 290 7.18 9.16 11.42
CA LEU A 290 6.17 8.86 10.42
C LEU A 290 5.28 7.68 10.81
N LYS A 291 5.82 6.68 11.52
CA LYS A 291 5.11 5.44 11.85
C LYS A 291 4.22 5.54 13.09
N ASP A 292 4.53 6.45 14.00
CA ASP A 292 3.99 6.46 15.37
C ASP A 292 2.46 6.62 15.43
N GLN A 293 1.83 7.19 14.41
CA GLN A 293 0.38 7.38 14.34
C GLN A 293 -0.41 6.14 13.89
N PHE A 294 0.26 5.13 13.35
CA PHE A 294 -0.38 3.92 12.85
C PHE A 294 -0.48 2.86 13.93
N ILE A 295 -1.55 2.95 14.73
CA ILE A 295 -1.78 2.03 15.85
C ILE A 295 -2.59 0.81 15.42
N PHE A 296 -3.66 1.01 14.63
CA PHE A 296 -4.61 -0.06 14.28
C PHE A 296 -4.45 -0.58 12.86
N SER A 297 -4.24 0.34 11.90
CA SER A 297 -4.08 -0.02 10.50
C SER A 297 -3.18 0.94 9.75
N VAL A 298 -2.54 0.46 8.69
CA VAL A 298 -1.69 1.24 7.79
C VAL A 298 -2.30 1.20 6.40
N ILE A 299 -2.82 2.33 5.92
CA ILE A 299 -3.31 2.46 4.54
C ILE A 299 -2.27 3.20 3.70
N PRO A 300 -1.90 2.67 2.52
CA PRO A 300 -0.90 3.28 1.66
C PRO A 300 -1.13 4.77 1.35
N ALA A 301 -2.35 5.19 1.09
CA ALA A 301 -2.65 6.61 0.85
C ALA A 301 -2.42 7.50 2.08
N ASP A 302 -2.65 6.99 3.29
CA ASP A 302 -2.40 7.74 4.53
C ASP A 302 -0.91 7.90 4.79
N THR A 303 -0.09 6.89 4.45
CA THR A 303 1.38 7.03 4.52
C THR A 303 1.90 8.18 3.67
N VAL A 304 1.28 8.40 2.49
CA VAL A 304 1.62 9.55 1.63
C VAL A 304 1.17 10.86 2.25
N LYS A 305 -0.03 10.93 2.85
CA LYS A 305 -0.51 12.14 3.56
C LYS A 305 0.47 12.57 4.64
N ILE A 306 0.97 11.61 5.41
CA ILE A 306 1.91 11.86 6.50
C ILE A 306 3.23 12.40 5.97
N VAL A 307 3.78 11.79 4.92
CA VAL A 307 5.02 12.26 4.29
C VAL A 307 4.85 13.68 3.73
N VAL A 308 3.69 13.98 3.13
CA VAL A 308 3.38 15.32 2.60
C VAL A 308 3.14 16.34 3.73
N ALA A 309 2.62 15.91 4.88
CA ALA A 309 2.38 16.77 6.04
C ALA A 309 3.68 17.19 6.76
N GLN A 310 4.79 16.47 6.54
CA GLN A 310 6.08 16.84 7.10
C GLN A 310 6.64 18.08 6.39
N GLU A 311 6.97 19.11 7.18
CA GLU A 311 7.53 20.34 6.65
C GLU A 311 8.82 20.08 5.88
N ASN A 312 8.89 20.60 4.66
CA ASN A 312 10.06 20.53 3.78
C ASN A 312 10.56 19.10 3.44
N LEU A 313 9.75 18.06 3.64
CA LEU A 313 10.11 16.69 3.27
C LEU A 313 9.84 16.40 1.79
N VAL A 314 8.76 16.90 1.21
CA VAL A 314 8.42 16.73 -0.21
C VAL A 314 8.87 17.95 -1.01
N LYS A 315 9.74 17.76 -2.01
CA LYS A 315 10.21 18.81 -2.93
C LYS A 315 9.24 19.05 -4.07
N LYS A 316 8.74 17.96 -4.67
CA LYS A 316 7.97 17.99 -5.91
C LYS A 316 7.03 16.80 -5.98
N VAL A 317 5.83 17.03 -6.52
CA VAL A 317 4.87 15.98 -6.84
C VAL A 317 4.77 15.87 -8.36
N VAL A 318 4.91 14.66 -8.89
CA VAL A 318 4.87 14.35 -10.32
C VAL A 318 3.78 13.33 -10.57
N TYR A 319 2.90 13.63 -11.53
CA TYR A 319 1.87 12.72 -12.01
C TYR A 319 2.37 11.97 -13.24
N ARG A 320 2.36 10.64 -13.19
CA ARG A 320 2.66 9.77 -14.32
C ARG A 320 1.37 9.08 -14.76
N PRO A 321 0.75 9.52 -15.86
CA PRO A 321 -0.50 8.93 -16.34
C PRO A 321 -0.26 7.53 -16.88
N SER A 322 -1.16 6.60 -16.57
CA SER A 322 -1.23 5.28 -17.21
C SER A 322 -1.51 5.39 -18.71
N ILE A 323 -1.28 4.30 -19.44
CA ILE A 323 -1.61 4.23 -20.87
C ILE A 323 -3.08 4.55 -21.15
N VAL A 324 -3.98 4.16 -20.23
CA VAL A 324 -5.42 4.46 -20.33
C VAL A 324 -5.70 5.94 -20.06
N SER A 325 -5.02 6.56 -19.10
CA SER A 325 -5.15 7.99 -18.81
C SER A 325 -4.61 8.84 -19.98
N GLN A 326 -3.48 8.45 -20.58
CA GLN A 326 -2.94 9.09 -21.78
C GLN A 326 -3.93 9.01 -22.95
N LEU A 327 -4.49 7.83 -23.20
CA LEU A 327 -5.53 7.64 -24.21
C LEU A 327 -6.77 8.50 -23.92
N ASN A 328 -7.25 8.52 -22.68
CA ASN A 328 -8.42 9.31 -22.31
C ASN A 328 -8.16 10.82 -22.42
N GLN A 329 -6.94 11.27 -22.15
CA GLN A 329 -6.54 12.67 -22.37
C GLN A 329 -6.68 13.04 -23.85
N LYS A 330 -6.14 12.20 -24.75
CA LYS A 330 -6.27 12.40 -26.20
C LYS A 330 -7.74 12.34 -26.65
N ARG A 331 -8.54 11.40 -26.14
CA ARG A 331 -10.00 11.31 -26.43
C ARG A 331 -10.77 12.53 -25.95
N HIS A 332 -10.35 13.14 -24.84
CA HIS A 332 -10.98 14.34 -24.29
C HIS A 332 -10.77 15.54 -25.21
N GLN A 333 -9.58 15.66 -25.81
CA GLN A 333 -9.24 16.71 -26.78
C GLN A 333 -9.99 16.56 -28.12
N MET A 334 -10.48 15.36 -28.46
CA MET A 334 -11.19 15.11 -29.71
C MET A 334 -12.61 15.72 -29.73
N THR A 335 -12.92 16.41 -30.83
CA THR A 335 -14.29 16.82 -31.19
C THR A 335 -15.19 15.62 -31.49
N ASN A 336 -16.51 15.83 -31.50
CA ASN A 336 -17.48 14.78 -31.86
C ASN A 336 -17.31 14.22 -33.29
N ALA A 337 -16.73 14.99 -34.21
CA ALA A 337 -16.39 14.50 -35.55
C ALA A 337 -15.15 13.60 -35.50
N GLN A 338 -14.06 14.07 -34.87
CA GLN A 338 -12.83 13.28 -34.68
C GLN A 338 -13.09 11.97 -33.91
N ARG A 339 -13.93 11.98 -32.87
CA ARG A 339 -14.33 10.75 -32.14
C ARG A 339 -15.02 9.72 -33.05
N ARG A 340 -15.76 10.15 -34.07
CA ARG A 340 -16.38 9.22 -35.05
C ARG A 340 -15.32 8.58 -35.94
N ILE A 341 -14.35 9.37 -36.40
CA ILE A 341 -13.20 8.90 -37.19
C ILE A 341 -12.34 7.93 -36.36
N PHE A 342 -12.03 8.28 -35.10
CA PHE A 342 -11.33 7.41 -34.17
C PHE A 342 -12.04 6.05 -34.02
N ARG A 343 -13.36 6.04 -33.81
CA ARG A 343 -14.13 4.78 -33.75
C ARG A 343 -14.09 4.00 -35.06
N ALA A 344 -13.98 4.65 -36.21
CA ALA A 344 -13.83 3.99 -37.50
C ALA A 344 -12.44 3.35 -37.64
N LEU A 345 -11.38 4.01 -37.20
CA LEU A 345 -10.02 3.45 -37.09
C LEU A 345 -10.00 2.22 -36.18
N VAL A 346 -10.54 2.33 -34.97
CA VAL A 346 -10.58 1.24 -33.97
C VAL A 346 -11.38 0.02 -34.46
N LYS A 347 -12.40 0.23 -35.30
CA LYS A 347 -13.19 -0.85 -35.90
C LYS A 347 -12.62 -1.36 -37.23
N GLU A 348 -11.42 -0.90 -37.59
CA GLU A 348 -10.74 -1.21 -38.86
C GLU A 348 -11.58 -0.88 -40.12
N LYS A 349 -12.55 0.04 -39.98
CA LYS A 349 -13.39 0.52 -41.10
C LYS A 349 -12.72 1.65 -41.88
N LEU A 350 -11.74 2.29 -41.28
CA LEU A 350 -10.92 3.35 -41.87
C LEU A 350 -9.46 2.98 -41.63
N THR A 351 -8.60 3.19 -42.62
CA THR A 351 -7.15 2.98 -42.50
C THR A 351 -6.42 4.32 -42.58
N PRO A 352 -5.21 4.45 -41.99
CA PRO A 352 -4.41 5.67 -42.10
C PRO A 352 -4.09 6.07 -43.55
N ASP A 353 -4.11 5.12 -44.48
CA ASP A 353 -3.84 5.38 -45.89
C ASP A 353 -5.05 5.88 -46.69
N ALA A 354 -6.25 5.82 -46.13
CA ALA A 354 -7.47 6.25 -46.79
C ALA A 354 -7.43 7.76 -47.10
N ALA A 355 -7.97 8.14 -48.27
CA ALA A 355 -8.03 9.54 -48.68
C ALA A 355 -8.79 10.42 -47.68
N GLU A 356 -9.88 9.90 -47.09
CA GLU A 356 -10.64 10.58 -46.04
C GLU A 356 -9.77 10.93 -44.83
N PHE A 357 -8.85 10.05 -44.43
CA PHE A 357 -7.96 10.27 -43.29
C PHE A 357 -6.85 11.27 -43.64
N LYS A 358 -6.24 11.14 -44.83
CA LYS A 358 -5.16 12.02 -45.32
C LYS A 358 -5.61 13.47 -45.59
N GLN A 359 -6.90 13.70 -45.77
CA GLN A 359 -7.48 15.04 -45.93
C GLN A 359 -7.65 15.79 -44.59
N LEU A 360 -7.49 15.10 -43.46
CA LEU A 360 -7.56 15.74 -42.15
C LEU A 360 -6.31 16.60 -41.92
N PRO A 361 -6.39 17.68 -41.14
CA PRO A 361 -5.20 18.44 -40.74
C PRO A 361 -4.18 17.54 -40.03
N ASP A 362 -2.88 17.77 -40.24
CA ASP A 362 -1.80 16.93 -39.69
C ASP A 362 -1.90 16.77 -38.17
N GLN A 363 -2.21 17.84 -37.44
CA GLN A 363 -2.44 17.79 -35.99
C GLN A 363 -3.60 16.85 -35.59
N THR A 364 -4.66 16.81 -36.41
CA THR A 364 -5.79 15.89 -36.18
C THR A 364 -5.39 14.46 -36.51
N GLN A 365 -4.63 14.24 -37.59
CA GLN A 365 -4.13 12.91 -37.92
C GLN A 365 -3.22 12.38 -36.79
N ALA A 366 -2.29 13.20 -36.30
CA ALA A 366 -1.39 12.84 -35.21
C ALA A 366 -2.17 12.48 -33.93
N LEU A 367 -3.11 13.32 -33.49
CA LEU A 367 -3.94 13.04 -32.31
C LEU A 367 -4.70 11.71 -32.42
N LEU A 368 -5.27 11.43 -33.59
CA LEU A 368 -6.03 10.21 -33.83
C LEU A 368 -5.13 8.96 -33.88
N LEU A 369 -3.96 9.05 -34.51
CA LEU A 369 -2.97 7.97 -34.57
C LEU A 369 -2.34 7.71 -33.20
N ASP A 370 -1.97 8.76 -32.46
CA ASP A 370 -1.38 8.64 -31.13
C ASP A 370 -2.36 8.01 -30.13
N ALA A 371 -3.65 8.36 -30.20
CA ALA A 371 -4.68 7.70 -29.41
C ALA A 371 -4.90 6.24 -29.86
N TYR A 372 -4.77 5.96 -31.16
CA TYR A 372 -4.96 4.61 -31.68
C TYR A 372 -3.79 3.70 -31.26
N MET A 373 -2.57 4.21 -31.30
CA MET A 373 -1.38 3.53 -30.82
C MET A 373 -1.48 3.22 -29.32
N ASP A 374 -1.92 4.16 -28.48
CA ASP A 374 -2.13 3.90 -27.04
C ASP A 374 -3.15 2.78 -26.80
N LEU A 375 -4.24 2.75 -27.58
CA LEU A 375 -5.26 1.71 -27.47
C LEU A 375 -4.69 0.34 -27.86
N LEU A 376 -3.94 0.27 -28.96
CA LEU A 376 -3.29 -0.96 -29.42
C LEU A 376 -2.27 -1.45 -28.40
N GLN A 377 -1.50 -0.53 -27.79
CA GLN A 377 -0.58 -0.85 -26.72
C GLN A 377 -1.31 -1.44 -25.51
N TYR A 378 -2.39 -0.81 -25.06
CA TYR A 378 -3.24 -1.34 -23.99
C TYR A 378 -3.79 -2.74 -24.30
N GLN A 379 -4.31 -2.96 -25.51
CA GLN A 379 -4.84 -4.26 -25.94
C GLN A 379 -3.74 -5.33 -25.94
N SER A 380 -2.58 -5.01 -26.53
CA SER A 380 -1.43 -5.91 -26.60
C SER A 380 -0.91 -6.30 -25.21
N MET A 381 -0.95 -5.38 -24.24
CA MET A 381 -0.54 -5.64 -22.86
C MET A 381 -1.51 -6.57 -22.10
N ARG A 382 -2.79 -6.59 -22.46
CA ARG A 382 -3.80 -7.48 -21.85
C ARG A 382 -3.81 -8.87 -22.45
N GLU A 383 -3.45 -8.99 -23.72
CA GLU A 383 -3.22 -10.27 -24.35
C GLU A 383 -1.91 -10.84 -23.80
N GLN A 384 -1.98 -11.68 -22.76
CA GLN A 384 -0.85 -12.31 -22.06
C GLN A 384 0.12 -13.11 -22.97
N ARG A 385 -0.05 -13.09 -24.29
CA ARG A 385 0.73 -13.81 -25.30
C ARG A 385 1.64 -12.83 -26.04
N ALA A 386 2.92 -12.86 -25.66
CA ALA A 386 4.05 -12.10 -26.19
C ALA A 386 4.12 -10.67 -25.64
N GLY A 387 5.11 -10.40 -24.78
CA GLY A 387 5.47 -9.07 -24.27
C GLY A 387 5.97 -8.09 -25.32
N GLU A 388 5.51 -8.20 -26.57
CA GLU A 388 5.76 -7.25 -27.65
C GLU A 388 4.49 -6.45 -27.94
N VAL A 389 4.61 -5.13 -27.89
CA VAL A 389 3.55 -4.21 -28.30
C VAL A 389 3.42 -4.27 -29.82
N LYS A 390 2.29 -4.78 -30.33
CA LYS A 390 2.05 -4.90 -31.78
C LYS A 390 1.29 -3.69 -32.32
N ILE A 391 2.03 -2.65 -32.70
CA ILE A 391 1.46 -1.54 -33.50
C ILE A 391 1.67 -1.85 -34.99
N PRO A 392 0.62 -1.87 -35.82
CA PRO A 392 0.77 -2.13 -37.25
C PRO A 392 1.68 -1.12 -37.95
N TYR A 393 2.58 -1.61 -38.81
CA TYR A 393 3.51 -0.77 -39.57
C TYR A 393 2.85 0.40 -40.33
N PRO A 394 1.67 0.26 -40.97
CA PRO A 394 1.01 1.39 -41.63
C PRO A 394 0.65 2.54 -40.67
N VAL A 395 0.32 2.24 -39.41
CA VAL A 395 0.02 3.25 -38.39
C VAL A 395 1.29 4.01 -38.02
N LEU A 396 2.39 3.29 -37.78
CA LEU A 396 3.71 3.88 -37.48
C LEU A 396 4.21 4.76 -38.63
N LEU A 397 4.11 4.25 -39.87
CA LEU A 397 4.55 4.97 -41.07
C LEU A 397 3.69 6.21 -41.33
N ALA A 398 2.37 6.14 -41.09
CA ALA A 398 1.51 7.31 -41.21
C ALA A 398 1.89 8.37 -40.19
N ARG A 399 2.12 7.98 -38.92
CA ARG A 399 2.48 8.91 -37.86
C ARG A 399 3.86 9.55 -38.06
N SER A 400 4.84 8.79 -38.57
CA SER A 400 6.22 9.28 -38.78
C SER A 400 6.35 10.29 -39.91
N ARG A 401 5.33 10.42 -40.78
CA ARG A 401 5.31 11.39 -41.88
C ARG A 401 4.72 12.75 -41.48
N LEU A 402 4.11 12.82 -40.30
CA LEU A 402 3.48 14.03 -39.78
C LEU A 402 4.52 14.80 -38.98
N ASP A 403 4.82 16.02 -39.41
CA ASP A 403 5.61 16.97 -38.64
C ASP A 403 4.65 17.82 -37.81
N THR A 404 4.63 17.58 -36.52
CA THR A 404 3.73 18.25 -35.58
C THR A 404 4.56 18.85 -34.47
N ASP A 405 4.37 20.13 -34.16
CA ASP A 405 4.96 20.71 -32.95
C ASP A 405 4.50 19.91 -31.73
N ASP A 406 5.43 19.42 -30.91
CA ASP A 406 5.16 18.71 -29.65
C ASP A 406 4.51 19.61 -28.56
N ALA A 407 3.99 20.78 -28.95
CA ALA A 407 3.60 21.84 -28.06
C ALA A 407 2.24 22.42 -28.42
N GLU A 408 1.19 21.80 -27.91
CA GLU A 408 0.39 22.56 -26.95
C GLU A 408 0.45 21.83 -25.62
N HIS A 409 1.07 22.49 -24.64
CA HIS A 409 0.95 22.25 -23.21
C HIS A 409 -0.52 22.46 -22.80
N ASN A 410 -1.43 21.70 -23.40
CA ASN A 410 -2.82 21.65 -23.02
C ASN A 410 -2.85 21.10 -21.59
N SER A 411 -3.56 21.80 -20.71
CA SER A 411 -3.63 21.48 -19.28
C SER A 411 -3.79 19.97 -19.10
N LEU A 412 -2.82 19.32 -18.48
CA LEU A 412 -2.89 17.89 -18.16
C LEU A 412 -4.18 17.64 -17.37
N PHE A 413 -5.11 16.89 -17.95
CA PHE A 413 -6.30 16.44 -17.25
C PHE A 413 -5.93 15.26 -16.36
N TYR A 414 -6.14 15.42 -15.06
CA TYR A 414 -5.90 14.38 -14.08
C TYR A 414 -7.08 13.40 -14.05
N PHE A 415 -6.87 12.17 -14.53
CA PHE A 415 -7.88 11.11 -14.48
C PHE A 415 -7.93 10.37 -13.14
N SER A 416 -6.88 10.52 -12.33
CA SER A 416 -6.89 10.21 -10.90
C SER A 416 -6.48 11.43 -10.10
N SER A 417 -6.77 11.44 -8.81
CA SER A 417 -6.38 12.54 -7.90
C SER A 417 -5.26 12.06 -6.98
N PRO A 418 -4.39 12.97 -6.50
CA PRO A 418 -3.29 12.57 -5.64
C PRO A 418 -3.83 12.10 -4.28
N PRO A 419 -3.27 11.00 -3.73
CA PRO A 419 -3.78 10.38 -2.49
C PRO A 419 -3.77 11.31 -1.28
N HIS A 420 -2.86 12.29 -1.23
CA HIS A 420 -2.75 13.20 -0.08
C HIS A 420 -3.92 14.20 0.04
N LEU A 421 -4.71 14.39 -1.01
CA LEU A 421 -5.93 15.21 -0.96
C LEU A 421 -7.16 14.43 -0.47
N GLY A 422 -7.03 13.12 -0.26
CA GLY A 422 -8.13 12.29 0.23
C GLY A 422 -8.45 12.54 1.68
N HIS A 423 -9.72 12.38 2.05
CA HIS A 423 -10.15 12.42 3.44
C HIS A 423 -9.50 11.29 4.25
N GLY A 424 -9.41 11.43 5.58
CA GLY A 424 -8.92 10.36 6.47
C GLY A 424 -9.61 9.01 6.26
N ALA A 425 -8.91 7.90 6.43
CA ALA A 425 -9.50 6.59 6.17
C ALA A 425 -10.47 6.15 7.28
N ASP A 426 -10.13 6.48 8.52
CA ASP A 426 -11.00 6.26 9.66
C ASP A 426 -12.23 7.17 9.57
N ARG A 427 -13.34 6.73 10.15
CA ARG A 427 -14.56 7.52 10.26
C ARG A 427 -15.27 7.27 11.56
N ILE A 428 -15.54 8.35 12.29
CA ILE A 428 -16.55 8.39 13.34
C ILE A 428 -17.80 9.07 12.79
N ARG A 429 -18.97 8.53 13.13
CA ARG A 429 -20.26 9.06 12.75
C ARG A 429 -21.19 9.14 13.95
N ILE A 430 -21.85 10.28 14.08
CA ILE A 430 -22.97 10.48 15.01
C ILE A 430 -24.19 10.80 14.17
N ALA A 431 -25.33 10.16 14.45
CA ALA A 431 -26.55 10.41 13.71
C ALA A 431 -27.78 10.39 14.62
N ALA A 432 -28.79 11.17 14.25
CA ALA A 432 -30.13 11.07 14.80
C ALA A 432 -31.07 10.56 13.71
N GLY A 433 -31.98 9.68 14.07
CA GLY A 433 -32.91 9.10 13.13
C GLY A 433 -34.26 8.79 13.74
N HIS A 434 -35.21 8.49 12.87
CA HIS A 434 -36.54 8.03 13.24
C HIS A 434 -36.94 6.93 12.27
N ASN A 435 -37.34 5.80 12.82
CA ASN A 435 -38.02 4.75 12.07
C ASN A 435 -39.52 4.75 12.43
N ASP A 436 -40.32 3.93 11.76
CA ASP A 436 -41.78 3.89 12.00
C ASP A 436 -42.20 3.51 13.43
N ARG A 437 -41.27 3.13 14.31
CA ARG A 437 -41.54 2.74 15.70
C ARG A 437 -41.15 3.83 16.67
N GLU A 438 -39.90 4.28 16.63
CA GLU A 438 -39.35 5.18 17.63
C GLU A 438 -38.13 5.97 17.10
N PRO A 439 -37.85 7.16 17.66
CA PRO A 439 -36.62 7.87 17.39
C PRO A 439 -35.40 7.16 17.99
N PHE A 440 -34.22 7.40 17.41
CA PHE A 440 -32.95 6.86 17.89
C PHE A 440 -31.77 7.80 17.67
N ILE A 441 -30.71 7.57 18.42
CA ILE A 441 -29.37 8.09 18.16
C ILE A 441 -28.46 6.94 17.75
N GLU A 442 -27.57 7.17 16.78
CA GLU A 442 -26.65 6.19 16.24
C GLU A 442 -25.21 6.69 16.40
N PHE A 443 -24.36 5.81 16.90
CA PHE A 443 -22.92 5.94 16.84
C PHE A 443 -22.38 4.91 15.87
N ALA A 444 -21.46 5.31 14.99
CA ALA A 444 -20.77 4.37 14.13
C ALA A 444 -19.28 4.67 14.01
N TYR A 445 -18.49 3.61 13.91
CA TYR A 445 -17.05 3.66 13.70
C TYR A 445 -16.66 2.72 12.57
N ARG A 446 -15.83 3.23 11.66
CA ARG A 446 -15.19 2.47 10.57
C ARG A 446 -13.70 2.81 10.58
N PRO A 447 -12.79 1.82 10.75
CA PRO A 447 -11.36 2.06 10.85
C PRO A 447 -10.66 2.28 9.50
N ALA A 448 -11.24 1.86 8.37
CA ALA A 448 -10.48 1.86 7.12
C ALA A 448 -11.32 2.16 5.87
N TYR A 449 -10.64 2.78 4.90
CA TYR A 449 -11.09 3.10 3.54
C TYR A 449 -12.29 4.04 3.46
N HIS A 450 -13.03 4.02 2.34
CA HIS A 450 -14.04 5.02 2.03
C HIS A 450 -15.30 4.39 1.43
N ASP A 451 -16.42 5.09 1.56
CA ASP A 451 -17.71 4.67 1.01
C ASP A 451 -18.07 5.49 -0.23
N LEU A 452 -19.01 4.98 -1.05
CA LEU A 452 -19.40 5.62 -2.32
C LEU A 452 -19.96 7.04 -2.17
N MET A 453 -20.39 7.44 -0.97
CA MET A 453 -20.95 8.78 -0.73
C MET A 453 -19.90 9.79 -0.28
N ALA A 454 -18.76 9.34 0.22
CA ALA A 454 -17.67 10.20 0.64
C ALA A 454 -17.10 10.99 -0.56
N ARG A 455 -16.16 11.91 -0.30
CA ARG A 455 -15.41 12.54 -1.39
C ARG A 455 -14.48 11.49 -1.99
N ASP A 456 -14.43 11.41 -3.32
CA ASP A 456 -13.62 10.46 -4.09
C ASP A 456 -12.22 11.01 -4.40
N GLU A 457 -11.94 12.28 -4.11
CA GLU A 457 -10.58 12.84 -4.14
C GLU A 457 -9.64 12.01 -3.25
N GLY A 458 -8.43 11.71 -3.75
CA GLY A 458 -7.43 10.83 -3.15
C GLY A 458 -7.75 9.33 -3.14
N TYR A 459 -8.93 8.94 -3.63
CA TYR A 459 -9.39 7.54 -3.71
C TYR A 459 -9.73 7.15 -5.15
N ASP A 460 -9.94 5.85 -5.40
CA ASP A 460 -10.40 5.40 -6.71
C ASP A 460 -11.88 5.77 -6.92
N LYS A 461 -12.16 6.33 -8.09
CA LYS A 461 -13.47 6.90 -8.39
C LYS A 461 -14.51 5.78 -8.50
N ASP A 462 -15.70 6.03 -7.97
CA ASP A 462 -16.82 5.09 -8.03
C ASP A 462 -16.55 3.72 -7.42
N SER A 463 -15.62 3.69 -6.48
CA SER A 463 -15.27 2.51 -5.70
C SER A 463 -15.65 2.69 -4.24
N GLU A 464 -15.87 1.59 -3.55
CA GLU A 464 -16.03 1.52 -2.10
C GLU A 464 -15.30 0.30 -1.59
N ILE A 465 -14.56 0.50 -0.51
CA ILE A 465 -14.01 -0.55 0.33
C ILE A 465 -14.37 -0.16 1.76
N ILE A 466 -15.08 -1.03 2.45
CA ILE A 466 -15.39 -0.87 3.86
C ILE A 466 -14.86 -2.12 4.55
N PHE A 467 -13.98 -1.89 5.52
CA PHE A 467 -13.51 -2.91 6.45
C PHE A 467 -14.01 -2.52 7.84
N MET A 468 -14.78 -3.39 8.48
CA MET A 468 -15.26 -3.25 9.86
C MET A 468 -16.03 -1.94 10.18
N ASP A 469 -17.21 -1.72 9.59
CA ASP A 469 -18.13 -0.61 9.96
C ASP A 469 -19.18 -1.08 10.98
N PHE A 470 -19.04 -0.61 12.22
CA PHE A 470 -19.93 -0.95 13.34
C PHE A 470 -20.90 0.19 13.63
N LYS A 471 -22.19 -0.14 13.80
CA LYS A 471 -23.27 0.82 14.11
C LYS A 471 -24.04 0.37 15.34
N LEU A 472 -23.99 1.19 16.38
CA LEU A 472 -24.77 1.03 17.59
C LEU A 472 -25.87 2.08 17.62
N ARG A 473 -27.09 1.68 17.96
CA ARG A 473 -28.23 2.57 18.11
C ARG A 473 -28.78 2.51 19.52
N TYR A 474 -29.07 3.67 20.08
CA TYR A 474 -29.87 3.80 21.28
C TYR A 474 -31.26 4.30 20.90
N PHE A 475 -32.26 3.51 21.26
CA PHE A 475 -33.67 3.73 20.95
C PHE A 475 -34.37 4.36 22.16
N PHE A 476 -35.04 5.49 21.97
CA PHE A 476 -35.52 6.32 23.09
C PHE A 476 -36.76 5.76 23.79
N GLU A 477 -37.69 5.15 23.07
CA GLU A 477 -38.95 4.66 23.65
C GLU A 477 -38.73 3.32 24.36
N SER A 478 -37.98 2.42 23.73
CA SER A 478 -37.64 1.11 24.28
C SER A 478 -36.48 1.13 25.28
N GLN A 479 -35.75 2.25 25.37
CA GLN A 479 -34.61 2.48 26.26
C GLN A 479 -33.53 1.39 26.15
N ARG A 480 -33.19 1.00 24.90
CA ARG A 480 -32.25 -0.09 24.63
C ARG A 480 -31.16 0.33 23.66
N VAL A 481 -29.94 -0.10 23.95
CA VAL A 481 -28.83 -0.10 22.99
C VAL A 481 -28.87 -1.40 22.19
N ARG A 482 -28.74 -1.29 20.87
CA ARG A 482 -28.68 -2.44 19.96
C ARG A 482 -27.56 -2.25 18.94
N LEU A 483 -26.96 -3.37 18.57
CA LEU A 483 -26.15 -3.45 17.35
C LEU A 483 -27.09 -3.43 16.16
N ASP A 484 -27.05 -2.35 15.39
CA ASP A 484 -27.86 -2.19 14.19
C ASP A 484 -27.17 -2.85 12.98
N GLN A 485 -25.85 -2.68 12.87
CA GLN A 485 -25.04 -3.28 11.81
C GLN A 485 -23.58 -3.49 12.26
N ALA A 486 -22.99 -4.61 11.87
CA ALA A 486 -21.55 -4.84 11.87
C ALA A 486 -21.15 -5.36 10.49
N ARG A 487 -20.64 -4.47 9.63
CA ARG A 487 -20.18 -4.83 8.29
C ARG A 487 -18.70 -5.17 8.34
N LEU A 488 -18.38 -6.44 8.13
CA LEU A 488 -17.00 -6.92 8.23
C LEU A 488 -16.21 -6.55 6.96
N LEU A 489 -16.82 -6.78 5.79
CA LEU A 489 -16.25 -6.42 4.50
C LEU A 489 -17.36 -6.01 3.52
N SER A 490 -17.22 -4.87 2.87
CA SER A 490 -18.01 -4.49 1.68
C SER A 490 -17.08 -3.91 0.63
N ILE A 491 -17.18 -4.43 -0.59
CA ILE A 491 -16.45 -3.93 -1.74
C ILE A 491 -17.45 -3.66 -2.84
N THR A 492 -17.44 -2.47 -3.42
CA THR A 492 -18.23 -2.16 -4.61
C THR A 492 -17.34 -1.47 -5.62
N ALA A 493 -17.26 -2.03 -6.83
CA ALA A 493 -16.57 -1.44 -7.97
C ALA A 493 -17.60 -1.11 -9.05
N LEU A 494 -17.90 0.18 -9.24
CA LEU A 494 -18.72 0.65 -10.35
C LEU A 494 -17.77 0.98 -11.51
N ASN A 495 -17.73 0.13 -12.53
CA ASN A 495 -16.93 0.33 -13.73
C ASN A 495 -17.83 0.88 -14.84
N PRO A 496 -17.81 2.19 -15.14
CA PRO A 496 -18.63 2.74 -16.22
C PRO A 496 -18.30 2.06 -17.54
N TYR A 497 -19.33 1.65 -18.27
CA TYR A 497 -19.19 0.94 -19.53
C TYR A 497 -18.46 1.80 -20.55
N ASP A 498 -17.30 1.30 -20.99
CA ASP A 498 -16.56 1.81 -22.13
C ASP A 498 -16.36 0.65 -23.13
N PRO A 499 -16.81 0.78 -24.39
CA PRO A 499 -16.64 -0.24 -25.41
C PRO A 499 -15.18 -0.66 -25.65
N GLN A 500 -14.22 0.23 -25.40
CA GLN A 500 -12.79 -0.05 -25.51
C GLN A 500 -12.22 -0.74 -24.26
N PHE A 501 -12.86 -0.59 -23.10
CA PHE A 501 -12.38 -1.06 -21.80
C PHE A 501 -13.46 -1.83 -21.04
N VAL A 502 -13.93 -2.95 -21.59
CA VAL A 502 -14.98 -3.74 -20.94
C VAL A 502 -14.47 -4.30 -19.61
N LYS A 503 -14.95 -3.71 -18.51
CA LYS A 503 -14.72 -4.12 -17.12
C LYS A 503 -16.09 -4.25 -16.44
N PRO A 504 -16.51 -5.44 -16.00
CA PRO A 504 -17.82 -5.60 -15.35
C PRO A 504 -17.85 -4.92 -13.98
N SER A 505 -18.95 -4.25 -13.63
CA SER A 505 -19.15 -3.77 -12.26
C SER A 505 -19.46 -4.95 -11.35
N TRP A 506 -19.04 -4.84 -10.09
CA TRP A 506 -19.26 -5.91 -9.13
C TRP A 506 -19.28 -5.43 -7.71
N ARG A 507 -19.87 -6.25 -6.83
CA ARG A 507 -19.85 -6.00 -5.40
C ARG A 507 -19.90 -7.27 -4.57
N PHE A 508 -19.43 -7.14 -3.35
CA PHE A 508 -19.47 -8.16 -2.31
C PHE A 508 -19.79 -7.46 -0.98
N ASP A 509 -20.67 -8.05 -0.17
CA ASP A 509 -20.96 -7.58 1.20
C ASP A 509 -21.07 -8.79 2.13
N PHE A 510 -20.39 -8.71 3.27
CA PHE A 510 -20.52 -9.62 4.39
C PHE A 510 -20.73 -8.82 5.68
N SER A 511 -21.88 -9.01 6.30
CA SER A 511 -22.33 -8.17 7.40
C SER A 511 -23.25 -8.91 8.37
N ILE A 512 -23.30 -8.42 9.61
CA ILE A 512 -24.42 -8.63 10.52
C ILE A 512 -25.31 -7.40 10.39
N ASP A 513 -26.58 -7.56 10.08
CA ASP A 513 -27.51 -6.45 9.85
C ASP A 513 -28.86 -6.71 10.51
N THR A 514 -29.58 -5.64 10.83
CA THR A 514 -30.93 -5.71 11.38
C THR A 514 -31.95 -6.04 10.28
N LEU A 515 -32.80 -7.04 10.53
CA LEU A 515 -33.94 -7.39 9.68
C LEU A 515 -35.02 -6.30 9.78
N ARG A 516 -35.01 -5.36 8.83
CA ARG A 516 -35.91 -4.19 8.83
C ARG A 516 -37.24 -4.47 8.19
N GLU A 517 -37.34 -5.46 7.31
CA GLU A 517 -38.57 -5.81 6.62
C GLU A 517 -39.48 -6.73 7.45
N GLN A 518 -39.01 -7.28 8.58
CA GLN A 518 -39.80 -8.17 9.44
C GLN A 518 -40.09 -7.52 10.78
N ASP A 519 -41.29 -7.80 11.31
CA ASP A 519 -41.69 -7.32 12.62
C ASP A 519 -41.24 -8.30 13.71
N CYS A 520 -39.95 -8.27 14.04
CA CYS A 520 -39.36 -9.16 15.04
C CYS A 520 -38.56 -8.42 16.13
N GLY A 521 -38.73 -7.10 16.22
CA GLY A 521 -38.11 -6.30 17.30
C GLY A 521 -36.59 -6.12 17.17
N TYR A 522 -36.13 -5.73 15.99
CA TYR A 522 -34.70 -5.49 15.67
C TYR A 522 -33.83 -6.75 15.75
N CYS A 523 -34.25 -7.83 15.10
CA CYS A 523 -33.43 -9.04 15.03
C CYS A 523 -32.24 -8.84 14.10
N ASN A 524 -31.11 -9.43 14.48
CA ASN A 524 -29.93 -9.44 13.62
C ASN A 524 -29.91 -10.70 12.74
N THR A 525 -29.34 -10.54 11.56
CA THR A 525 -29.02 -11.64 10.64
C THR A 525 -27.58 -11.52 10.21
N VAL A 526 -26.91 -12.65 10.04
CA VAL A 526 -25.68 -12.72 9.26
C VAL A 526 -26.11 -12.72 7.79
N SER A 527 -25.55 -11.83 6.99
CA SER A 527 -25.89 -11.58 5.58
C SER A 527 -24.63 -11.66 4.75
N GLY A 528 -24.70 -12.40 3.64
CA GLY A 528 -23.68 -12.44 2.61
C GLY A 528 -24.29 -12.16 1.25
N SER A 529 -23.65 -11.33 0.43
CA SER A 529 -24.10 -11.09 -0.94
C SER A 529 -22.94 -10.90 -1.91
N TYR A 530 -23.18 -11.32 -3.15
CA TYR A 530 -22.28 -11.11 -4.27
C TYR A 530 -23.08 -10.69 -5.49
N GLY A 531 -22.61 -9.65 -6.17
CA GLY A 531 -23.31 -9.00 -7.26
C GLY A 531 -22.44 -8.75 -8.48
N ARG A 532 -23.10 -8.79 -9.64
CA ARG A 532 -22.57 -8.35 -10.93
C ARG A 532 -23.47 -7.27 -11.49
N GLY A 533 -22.89 -6.29 -12.14
CA GLY A 533 -23.63 -5.13 -12.58
C GLY A 533 -23.01 -4.44 -13.80
N ILE A 534 -23.73 -3.41 -14.22
CA ILE A 534 -23.29 -2.46 -15.24
C ILE A 534 -23.37 -1.07 -14.66
N ALA A 535 -22.39 -0.24 -14.96
CA ALA A 535 -22.48 1.20 -14.70
C ALA A 535 -22.36 1.95 -16.02
N TYR A 536 -22.96 3.13 -16.12
CA TYR A 536 -22.90 3.97 -17.30
C TYR A 536 -22.69 5.42 -16.90
N ARG A 537 -21.71 6.03 -17.56
CA ARG A 537 -21.40 7.44 -17.41
C ARG A 537 -21.30 8.06 -18.82
N PRO A 538 -22.09 9.09 -19.16
CA PRO A 538 -22.09 9.69 -20.50
C PRO A 538 -20.73 10.22 -20.97
N ASP A 539 -19.94 10.78 -20.05
CA ASP A 539 -18.58 11.30 -20.27
C ASP A 539 -17.77 11.17 -18.97
N PHE A 540 -16.45 11.00 -19.02
CA PHE A 540 -15.62 10.78 -17.82
C PHE A 540 -15.87 11.77 -16.67
N PHE A 541 -16.12 13.05 -16.99
CA PHE A 541 -16.38 14.11 -16.01
C PHE A 541 -17.87 14.38 -15.77
N SER A 542 -18.76 13.60 -16.39
CA SER A 542 -20.20 13.75 -16.20
C SER A 542 -20.57 13.62 -14.71
N PRO A 543 -21.41 14.53 -14.20
CA PRO A 543 -21.87 14.47 -12.81
C PRO A 543 -22.81 13.29 -12.55
N ILE A 544 -23.30 12.64 -13.61
CA ILE A 544 -24.27 11.54 -13.53
C ILE A 544 -23.54 10.20 -13.70
N LEU A 545 -23.79 9.27 -12.79
CA LEU A 545 -23.42 7.86 -12.91
C LEU A 545 -24.66 7.00 -12.69
N LEU A 546 -25.06 6.25 -13.70
CA LEU A 546 -26.14 5.27 -13.59
C LEU A 546 -25.56 3.89 -13.31
N PHE A 547 -26.27 3.07 -12.54
CA PHE A 547 -25.85 1.70 -12.27
C PHE A 547 -27.02 0.74 -12.16
N SER A 548 -26.75 -0.53 -12.43
CA SER A 548 -27.64 -1.65 -12.19
C SER A 548 -26.87 -2.85 -11.67
N PHE A 549 -27.43 -3.58 -10.71
CA PHE A 549 -26.86 -4.82 -10.16
C PHE A 549 -27.89 -5.94 -10.10
N LEU A 550 -27.39 -7.15 -10.32
CA LEU A 550 -28.05 -8.39 -9.93
C LEU A 550 -27.17 -9.07 -8.88
N ASP A 551 -27.74 -9.37 -7.71
CA ASP A 551 -27.03 -10.00 -6.60
C ASP A 551 -27.67 -11.33 -6.22
N LEU A 552 -26.82 -12.24 -5.78
CA LEU A 552 -27.22 -13.37 -4.95
C LEU A 552 -27.03 -12.97 -3.49
N LYS A 553 -28.02 -13.28 -2.65
CA LYS A 553 -28.01 -12.94 -1.23
C LYS A 553 -28.44 -14.12 -0.37
N ALA A 554 -27.70 -14.36 0.70
CA ALA A 554 -27.99 -15.36 1.72
C ALA A 554 -28.05 -14.69 3.09
N ASP A 555 -29.08 -14.99 3.87
CA ASP A 555 -29.22 -14.53 5.25
C ASP A 555 -29.40 -15.73 6.18
N VAL A 556 -28.76 -15.71 7.34
CA VAL A 556 -28.81 -16.75 8.39
C VAL A 556 -29.15 -16.12 9.73
N SER A 557 -30.25 -16.57 10.33
CA SER A 557 -30.74 -16.07 11.62
C SER A 557 -31.77 -17.03 12.20
N SER A 558 -31.77 -17.24 13.52
CA SER A 558 -32.79 -18.02 14.24
C SER A 558 -34.20 -17.43 14.15
N HIS A 559 -34.32 -16.18 13.69
CA HIS A 559 -35.60 -15.48 13.51
C HIS A 559 -36.23 -15.71 12.14
N LEU A 560 -35.53 -16.41 11.24
CA LEU A 560 -36.02 -16.76 9.91
C LEU A 560 -36.63 -18.17 9.90
N LYS A 561 -37.63 -18.40 9.06
CA LYS A 561 -38.12 -19.77 8.81
C LYS A 561 -36.97 -20.64 8.31
N GLN A 562 -36.79 -21.82 8.92
CA GLN A 562 -35.69 -22.75 8.64
C GLN A 562 -34.29 -22.21 8.97
N ASN A 563 -34.19 -21.11 9.72
CA ASN A 563 -32.96 -20.42 10.13
C ASN A 563 -32.12 -19.81 8.99
N TYR A 564 -32.61 -19.84 7.75
CA TYR A 564 -31.92 -19.23 6.61
C TYR A 564 -32.91 -18.74 5.56
N ARG A 565 -32.41 -17.90 4.65
CA ARG A 565 -33.06 -17.64 3.36
C ARG A 565 -32.03 -17.36 2.29
N PHE A 566 -32.36 -17.71 1.06
CA PHE A 566 -31.51 -17.44 -0.10
C PHE A 566 -32.35 -16.88 -1.25
N GLY A 567 -31.80 -15.88 -1.92
CA GLY A 567 -32.53 -15.06 -2.85
C GLY A 567 -31.67 -14.27 -3.83
N GLY A 568 -32.37 -13.57 -4.70
CA GLY A 568 -31.80 -12.59 -5.63
C GLY A 568 -32.22 -11.16 -5.28
N ASN A 569 -31.40 -10.20 -5.66
CA ASN A 569 -31.71 -8.77 -5.61
C ASN A 569 -31.43 -8.11 -6.96
N ALA A 570 -32.37 -7.31 -7.46
CA ALA A 570 -32.16 -6.47 -8.64
C ALA A 570 -32.19 -5.00 -8.21
N GLU A 571 -31.10 -4.27 -8.38
CA GLU A 571 -30.98 -2.86 -8.02
C GLU A 571 -30.77 -1.98 -9.27
N LEU A 572 -31.41 -0.82 -9.26
CA LEU A 572 -31.21 0.27 -10.20
C LEU A 572 -30.97 1.55 -9.42
N GLY A 573 -29.99 2.35 -9.84
CA GLY A 573 -29.72 3.61 -9.17
C GLY A 573 -28.90 4.59 -9.97
N ALA A 574 -28.76 5.77 -9.40
CA ALA A 574 -28.03 6.89 -9.95
C ALA A 574 -27.28 7.64 -8.85
N PHE A 575 -26.08 8.11 -9.17
CA PHE A 575 -25.40 9.18 -8.45
C PHE A 575 -25.45 10.46 -9.27
N TYR A 576 -25.64 11.58 -8.58
CA TYR A 576 -25.58 12.93 -9.16
C TYR A 576 -24.68 13.82 -8.30
N ASN A 577 -23.59 14.32 -8.88
CA ASN A 577 -22.68 15.28 -8.26
C ASN A 577 -23.04 16.69 -8.73
N PHE A 578 -23.70 17.50 -7.88
CA PHE A 578 -23.99 18.90 -8.24
C PHE A 578 -22.73 19.75 -8.29
N ASN A 579 -21.78 19.45 -7.40
CA ASN A 579 -20.45 20.02 -7.32
C ASN A 579 -19.58 19.11 -6.41
N HIS A 580 -18.35 19.52 -6.10
CA HIS A 580 -17.45 18.77 -5.22
C HIS A 580 -18.02 18.54 -3.80
N ARG A 581 -18.96 19.37 -3.34
CA ARG A 581 -19.55 19.31 -2.00
C ARG A 581 -20.83 18.51 -1.94
N LEU A 582 -21.74 18.63 -2.91
CA LEU A 582 -23.07 18.03 -2.88
C LEU A 582 -23.18 16.83 -3.84
N ARG A 583 -23.43 15.65 -3.25
CA ARG A 583 -23.67 14.38 -3.97
C ARG A 583 -24.99 13.77 -3.53
N ILE A 584 -25.81 13.34 -4.48
CA ILE A 584 -27.05 12.60 -4.22
C ILE A 584 -26.94 11.19 -4.81
N ARG A 585 -27.41 10.20 -4.07
CA ARG A 585 -27.63 8.83 -4.54
C ARG A 585 -29.12 8.51 -4.44
N LEU A 586 -29.67 7.98 -5.53
CA LEU A 586 -31.01 7.42 -5.60
C LEU A 586 -30.88 5.96 -6.01
N ALA A 587 -31.49 5.04 -5.28
CA ALA A 587 -31.49 3.62 -5.65
C ALA A 587 -32.81 2.96 -5.26
N GLY A 588 -33.31 2.08 -6.14
CA GLY A 588 -34.43 1.21 -5.89
C GLY A 588 -34.02 -0.24 -6.13
N SER A 589 -34.46 -1.15 -5.27
CA SER A 589 -34.18 -2.57 -5.41
C SER A 589 -35.42 -3.44 -5.23
N TYR A 590 -35.44 -4.57 -5.94
CA TYR A 590 -36.44 -5.62 -5.79
C TYR A 590 -35.76 -6.90 -5.30
N ARG A 591 -36.14 -7.36 -4.11
CA ARG A 591 -35.57 -8.53 -3.45
C ARG A 591 -36.53 -9.69 -3.50
N VAL A 592 -36.03 -10.88 -3.84
CA VAL A 592 -36.80 -12.12 -3.92
C VAL A 592 -36.01 -13.24 -3.26
N TYR A 593 -36.48 -13.71 -2.10
CA TYR A 593 -36.00 -14.91 -1.44
C TYR A 593 -36.89 -16.09 -1.81
N PHE A 594 -36.29 -17.11 -2.44
CA PHE A 594 -37.01 -18.25 -2.99
C PHE A 594 -36.70 -19.58 -2.28
N LEU A 595 -35.65 -19.64 -1.46
CA LEU A 595 -35.32 -20.77 -0.57
C LEU A 595 -35.31 -20.33 0.90
N GLY A 596 -35.61 -21.25 1.83
CA GLY A 596 -35.71 -20.95 3.26
C GLY A 596 -36.94 -20.09 3.59
N ASP A 597 -36.74 -18.99 4.33
CA ASP A 597 -37.78 -18.00 4.56
C ASP A 597 -38.08 -17.16 3.31
N LYS A 598 -39.17 -17.51 2.62
CA LYS A 598 -39.57 -16.89 1.35
C LYS A 598 -40.21 -15.54 1.58
N LYS A 599 -39.69 -14.50 0.92
CA LYS A 599 -40.24 -13.15 0.94
C LYS A 599 -39.85 -12.39 -0.33
N ARG A 600 -40.72 -11.46 -0.74
CA ARG A 600 -40.42 -10.50 -1.80
C ARG A 600 -40.81 -9.10 -1.35
N PHE A 601 -39.97 -8.11 -1.64
CA PHE A 601 -40.23 -6.73 -1.25
C PHE A 601 -39.37 -5.75 -2.05
N PHE A 602 -39.80 -4.50 -2.07
CA PHE A 602 -39.06 -3.39 -2.66
C PHE A 602 -38.28 -2.65 -1.57
N THR A 603 -37.10 -2.15 -1.92
CA THR A 603 -36.41 -1.13 -1.11
C THR A 603 -36.12 0.11 -1.92
N THR A 604 -36.12 1.26 -1.26
CA THR A 604 -35.73 2.54 -1.86
C THR A 604 -34.75 3.24 -0.92
N HIS A 605 -33.69 3.78 -1.48
CA HIS A 605 -32.65 4.50 -0.76
C HIS A 605 -32.39 5.84 -1.42
N VAL A 606 -32.53 6.91 -0.65
CA VAL A 606 -32.16 8.26 -1.04
C VAL A 606 -31.12 8.75 -0.06
N VAL A 607 -29.94 9.14 -0.55
CA VAL A 607 -28.87 9.66 0.29
C VAL A 607 -28.35 10.96 -0.31
N THR A 608 -28.38 12.02 0.48
CA THR A 608 -27.77 13.31 0.14
C THR A 608 -26.57 13.54 1.03
N ARG A 609 -25.40 13.77 0.45
CA ARG A 609 -24.17 14.13 1.16
C ARG A 609 -23.80 15.57 0.83
N TYR A 610 -23.52 16.35 1.86
CA TYR A 610 -22.90 17.67 1.76
C TYR A 610 -21.56 17.69 2.49
N ALA A 611 -20.45 17.87 1.77
CA ALA A 611 -19.12 17.96 2.36
C ALA A 611 -18.84 19.39 2.81
N LEU A 612 -18.55 19.55 4.10
CA LEU A 612 -18.19 20.81 4.73
C LEU A 612 -16.70 21.10 4.55
N THR A 613 -15.87 20.08 4.75
CA THR A 613 -14.42 20.13 4.55
C THR A 613 -13.95 18.87 3.81
N GLN A 614 -12.64 18.64 3.71
CA GLN A 614 -12.09 17.36 3.27
C GLN A 614 -12.51 16.22 4.21
N ASN A 615 -12.48 16.48 5.52
CA ASN A 615 -12.62 15.48 6.58
C ASN A 615 -13.97 15.53 7.32
N LEU A 616 -14.94 16.32 6.85
CA LEU A 616 -16.24 16.47 7.50
C LEU A 616 -17.36 16.51 6.46
N ASP A 617 -18.32 15.60 6.58
CA ASP A 617 -19.54 15.62 5.78
C ASP A 617 -20.81 15.45 6.61
N MET A 618 -21.91 16.01 6.11
CA MET A 618 -23.25 15.79 6.62
C MET A 618 -24.05 14.95 5.62
N ARG A 619 -24.87 14.03 6.13
CA ARG A 619 -25.67 13.13 5.29
C ARG A 619 -27.12 13.08 5.76
N MET A 620 -28.04 13.24 4.82
CA MET A 620 -29.45 12.92 5.00
C MET A 620 -29.76 11.61 4.26
N LYS A 621 -30.37 10.66 4.95
CA LYS A 621 -30.75 9.36 4.39
C LYS A 621 -32.24 9.15 4.58
N TYR A 622 -32.89 8.68 3.54
CA TYR A 622 -34.24 8.13 3.59
C TYR A 622 -34.19 6.71 3.04
N ASN A 623 -34.55 5.74 3.87
CA ASN A 623 -34.63 4.34 3.52
C ASN A 623 -36.07 3.87 3.63
N ARG A 624 -36.52 3.11 2.64
CA ARG A 624 -37.77 2.36 2.70
C ARG A 624 -37.48 0.88 2.48
N TYR A 625 -37.93 0.05 3.40
CA TYR A 625 -37.87 -1.40 3.36
C TYR A 625 -39.29 -1.94 3.39
N ASP A 626 -39.85 -2.25 2.23
CA ASP A 626 -41.24 -2.66 2.08
C ASP A 626 -42.22 -1.58 2.60
N HIS A 627 -42.84 -1.82 3.75
CA HIS A 627 -43.74 -0.89 4.43
C HIS A 627 -43.01 0.01 5.44
N ASN A 628 -41.79 -0.36 5.83
CA ASN A 628 -41.06 0.30 6.90
C ASN A 628 -40.18 1.44 6.37
N ASN A 629 -40.25 2.61 6.98
CA ASN A 629 -39.45 3.78 6.61
C ASN A 629 -38.47 4.17 7.71
N GLU A 630 -37.39 4.81 7.30
CA GLU A 630 -36.37 5.31 8.19
C GLU A 630 -35.73 6.57 7.60
N SER A 631 -35.68 7.63 8.40
CA SER A 631 -35.01 8.88 8.06
C SER A 631 -33.85 9.12 9.04
N ILE A 632 -32.68 9.49 8.53
CA ILE A 632 -31.48 9.70 9.34
C ILE A 632 -30.77 10.98 8.89
N PHE A 633 -30.39 11.81 9.85
CA PHE A 633 -29.42 12.88 9.67
C PHE A 633 -28.13 12.51 10.41
N ALA A 634 -26.99 12.58 9.72
CA ALA A 634 -25.70 12.18 10.24
C ALA A 634 -24.61 13.20 9.98
N VAL A 635 -23.67 13.28 10.91
CA VAL A 635 -22.39 13.98 10.75
C VAL A 635 -21.29 12.91 10.75
N ASN A 636 -20.40 12.95 9.76
CA ASN A 636 -19.27 12.03 9.60
C ASN A 636 -17.98 12.84 9.66
N TYR A 637 -17.09 12.44 10.55
CA TYR A 637 -15.73 12.98 10.66
C TYR A 637 -14.73 11.89 10.25
N TYR A 638 -13.82 12.25 9.35
CA TYR A 638 -12.77 11.40 8.82
C TYR A 638 -11.42 11.85 9.36
N PHE A 639 -10.55 10.93 9.76
CA PHE A 639 -9.23 11.26 10.30
C PHE A 639 -8.14 10.30 9.86
#